data_AF-A0A1Q2L146-F1
#
_entry.id   AF-A0A1Q2L146-F1
#
_cell.length_a   1.000
_cell.length_b   1.000
_cell.length_c   1.000
_cell.angle_alpha   90.00
_cell.angle_beta   90.00
_cell.angle_gamma   90.00
#
_symmetry.space_group_name_H-M   'P 1'
#
loop_
_entity.id
_entity.type
_entity.pdbx_description
1 polymer ?
#
loop_
_entity_poly.entity_id
_entity_poly.type
_entity_poly.pdbx_seq_one_letter_code
_entity_poly.pdbx_strand_id
1 'polypeptide(L)'
;MLKLGRLRLVILLGVIVSYCSWMVIFQDDEWIRSLGVNLFQIGAVLITLYWLVGAFRYTDPPKRNFWLLLGIGATLSFSSNLTWLYQQVIHSAVDYQSASYVIWLLSYLCYLAALIYKVRELSTSASKNPYLFNIIVYMIAATSFSLHYLVNPTVISQNSFVVNLSTLLYSVVDLSILFVITLLFYLNQQRKEKRVGIYIVIAFSFQVTADSLYAYFTVHQVLESGTVVDLLWVIAMLFIGFAGYQAKWDREEPSLQARPVIDRLEFLFPYIGILVLIIAVMASYRWDLNALSLGLLIIFMMVMGRQLLVINRNKKLADEYKHLAYHDQLTGLNNRIGFIEDIKAVIDDTQNARRALLLIDLDRFKVINDSLGHFVGDKVLVQTATRLNEVLGTEGAAYRLGGDEFIVMLPDMPDAEYAAVAEAILETFSKPFLVDDYEVNVTPSVGISLFPENGRDSEELLKNADAAMYLAKANGKNGFRFYSSDLNATLERKMTIENELKKAIEKEELFLVYQPKVDLQSREVIGAEALLRWRHPKLGFVSPGEFIPVAEETGQIIRIGEWVMREASRQNKAWQEKGFAPMCISINVSVLQFQREDFLETVDRALTDAKLDPGSLELEITESVMQNVWESTQILKRIRKMGVRVSLDDFGTGYSSLHVLQNLPIDTLKIDKSFIDALTDINQHAMVKTIVELGLNLNLDIVAEGIEEEYQVQVLTSHKCRIGQGYLFSRPVAPEEFEQLLVPVQETVQVT
;
A
#
# COMPACT_ATOMS: atom_id res chain seq x y z
N MET A 1 30.91 3.14 -38.00
CA MET A 1 31.29 4.30 -37.16
C MET A 1 32.48 4.04 -36.23
N LEU A 2 32.60 2.88 -35.56
CA LEU A 2 33.78 2.49 -34.73
C LEU A 2 35.16 2.59 -35.43
N LYS A 3 35.21 2.48 -36.77
CA LYS A 3 36.47 2.60 -37.56
C LYS A 3 36.99 4.03 -37.69
N LEU A 4 36.13 5.07 -37.66
CA LEU A 4 36.57 6.47 -37.85
C LEU A 4 37.12 7.11 -36.55
N GLY A 5 36.54 6.77 -35.39
CA GLY A 5 37.05 7.21 -34.09
C GLY A 5 38.43 6.63 -33.75
N ARG A 6 38.68 5.36 -34.13
CA ARG A 6 40.00 4.72 -33.99
C ARG A 6 41.08 5.39 -34.84
N LEU A 7 40.75 5.78 -36.08
CA LEU A 7 41.71 6.39 -37.01
C LEU A 7 42.26 7.74 -36.51
N ARG A 8 41.52 8.47 -35.66
CA ARG A 8 41.89 9.83 -35.22
C ARG A 8 42.42 9.88 -33.79
N LEU A 9 42.06 8.90 -32.95
CA LEU A 9 42.86 8.59 -31.76
C LEU A 9 44.30 8.19 -32.16
N VAL A 10 44.45 7.53 -33.31
CA VAL A 10 45.76 7.26 -33.93
C VAL A 10 46.46 8.54 -34.40
N ILE A 11 45.75 9.61 -34.77
CA ILE A 11 46.38 10.92 -35.06
C ILE A 11 46.92 11.53 -33.76
N LEU A 12 46.13 11.53 -32.68
CA LEU A 12 46.59 12.00 -31.35
C LEU A 12 47.83 11.23 -30.89
N LEU A 13 47.75 9.89 -30.90
CA LEU A 13 48.87 9.01 -30.54
C LEU A 13 50.05 9.17 -31.49
N GLY A 14 49.80 9.37 -32.79
CA GLY A 14 50.82 9.57 -33.81
C GLY A 14 51.61 10.85 -33.58
N VAL A 15 50.96 11.96 -33.20
CA VAL A 15 51.65 13.21 -32.85
C VAL A 15 52.50 13.02 -31.58
N ILE A 16 51.97 12.36 -30.54
CA ILE A 16 52.71 12.09 -29.30
C ILE A 16 53.94 11.19 -29.58
N VAL A 17 53.78 10.10 -30.32
CA VAL A 17 54.88 9.19 -30.69
C VAL A 17 55.91 9.92 -31.57
N SER A 18 55.47 10.77 -32.50
CA SER A 18 56.37 11.56 -33.35
C SER A 18 57.16 12.57 -32.53
N TYR A 19 56.52 13.24 -31.57
CA TYR A 19 57.19 14.13 -30.63
C TYR A 19 58.24 13.38 -29.81
N CYS A 20 57.89 12.26 -29.18
CA CYS A 20 58.83 11.45 -28.40
C CYS A 20 59.99 10.94 -29.27
N SER A 21 59.71 10.51 -30.50
CA SER A 21 60.74 10.05 -31.43
C SER A 21 61.70 11.18 -31.81
N TRP A 22 61.18 12.40 -32.03
CA TRP A 22 62.02 13.57 -32.27
C TRP A 22 62.94 13.88 -31.09
N MET A 23 62.40 13.86 -29.86
CA MET A 23 63.18 14.11 -28.65
C MET A 23 64.31 13.08 -28.45
N VAL A 24 64.07 11.81 -28.80
CA VAL A 24 65.09 10.76 -28.71
C VAL A 24 66.14 10.87 -29.83
N ILE A 25 65.71 11.13 -31.06
CA ILE A 25 66.63 11.20 -32.23
C ILE A 25 67.58 12.39 -32.11
N PHE A 26 67.11 13.53 -31.60
CA PHE A 26 67.89 14.77 -31.49
C PHE A 26 68.26 15.10 -30.04
N GLN A 27 68.42 14.08 -29.17
CA GLN A 27 68.74 14.27 -27.76
C GLN A 27 70.06 15.05 -27.53
N ASP A 28 71.02 14.92 -28.45
CA ASP A 28 72.36 15.51 -28.35
C ASP A 28 72.46 16.92 -28.98
N ASP A 29 71.40 17.41 -29.63
CA ASP A 29 71.36 18.74 -30.27
C ASP A 29 70.21 19.59 -29.70
N GLU A 30 70.56 20.48 -28.76
CA GLU A 30 69.59 21.32 -28.04
C GLU A 30 68.81 22.28 -28.96
N TRP A 31 69.45 22.78 -30.02
CA TRP A 31 68.82 23.72 -30.93
C TRP A 31 67.78 23.02 -31.80
N ILE A 32 68.10 21.86 -32.38
CA ILE A 32 67.17 21.06 -33.17
C ILE A 32 66.03 20.50 -32.30
N ARG A 33 66.34 20.11 -31.06
CA ARG A 33 65.35 19.68 -30.06
C ARG A 33 64.32 20.78 -29.80
N SER A 34 64.79 21.99 -29.48
CA SER A 34 63.93 23.14 -29.18
C SER A 34 63.16 23.63 -30.41
N LEU A 35 63.75 23.59 -31.61
CA LEU A 35 63.03 23.85 -32.86
C LEU A 35 61.87 22.87 -33.07
N GLY A 36 62.11 21.58 -32.83
CA GLY A 36 61.07 20.56 -32.90
C GLY A 36 59.91 20.81 -31.95
N VAL A 37 60.18 21.16 -30.69
CA VAL A 37 59.15 21.50 -29.69
C VAL A 37 58.19 22.55 -30.24
N ASN A 38 58.73 23.66 -30.76
CA ASN A 38 57.93 24.75 -31.31
C ASN A 38 57.10 24.32 -32.52
N LEU A 39 57.70 23.56 -33.44
CA LEU A 39 57.00 23.05 -34.63
C LEU A 39 55.84 22.14 -34.25
N PHE A 40 56.02 21.25 -33.25
CA PHE A 40 54.94 20.39 -32.75
C PHE A 40 53.84 21.19 -32.04
N GLN A 41 54.18 22.20 -31.24
CA GLN A 41 53.19 23.08 -30.62
C GLN A 41 52.37 23.86 -31.67
N ILE A 42 53.04 24.46 -32.66
CA ILE A 42 52.37 25.16 -33.77
C ILE A 42 51.49 24.20 -34.58
N GLY A 43 52.00 23.02 -34.91
CA GLY A 43 51.26 21.98 -35.63
C GLY A 43 50.01 21.51 -34.87
N ALA A 44 50.14 21.29 -33.55
CA ALA A 44 49.01 20.93 -32.69
C ALA A 44 47.92 22.02 -32.69
N VAL A 45 48.31 23.29 -32.59
CA VAL A 45 47.38 24.42 -32.64
C VAL A 45 46.64 24.47 -33.98
N LEU A 46 47.32 24.26 -35.11
CA LEU A 46 46.70 24.23 -36.43
C LEU A 46 45.67 23.11 -36.58
N ILE A 47 46.00 21.90 -36.10
CA ILE A 47 45.07 20.76 -36.05
C ILE A 47 43.84 21.12 -35.20
N THR A 48 44.06 21.72 -34.05
CA THR A 48 42.99 22.15 -33.14
C THR A 48 42.09 23.21 -33.76
N LEU A 49 42.65 24.25 -34.39
CA LEU A 49 41.88 25.28 -35.08
C LEU A 49 41.01 24.69 -36.19
N TYR A 50 41.53 23.75 -36.98
CA TYR A 50 40.75 23.07 -38.01
C TYR A 50 39.51 22.36 -37.41
N TRP A 51 39.65 21.66 -36.29
CA TRP A 51 38.54 21.00 -35.62
C TRP A 51 37.57 21.97 -34.93
N LEU A 52 38.06 23.05 -34.33
CA LEU A 52 37.22 24.09 -33.71
C LEU A 52 36.37 24.86 -34.73
N VAL A 53 36.92 25.16 -35.92
CA VAL A 53 36.14 25.75 -37.03
C VAL A 53 35.05 24.80 -37.49
N GLY A 54 35.34 23.50 -37.55
CA GLY A 54 34.32 22.47 -37.77
C GLY A 54 33.22 22.52 -36.72
N ALA A 55 33.59 22.50 -35.43
CA ALA A 55 32.65 22.55 -34.30
C ALA A 55 31.75 23.79 -34.36
N PHE A 56 32.31 24.96 -34.64
CA PHE A 56 31.57 26.21 -34.81
C PHE A 56 30.52 26.14 -35.93
N ARG A 57 30.85 25.51 -37.06
CA ARG A 57 29.92 25.34 -38.19
C ARG A 57 28.79 24.36 -37.89
N TYR A 58 29.08 23.30 -37.13
CA TYR A 58 28.10 22.23 -36.85
C TYR A 58 27.18 22.51 -35.66
N THR A 59 27.52 23.50 -34.83
CA THR A 59 26.81 23.79 -33.58
C THR A 59 25.72 24.85 -33.77
N ASP A 60 24.60 24.74 -33.06
CA ASP A 60 23.50 25.70 -33.09
C ASP A 60 23.93 27.10 -32.58
N PRO A 61 23.34 28.20 -33.08
CA PRO A 61 23.74 29.58 -32.76
C PRO A 61 23.99 29.90 -31.27
N PRO A 62 23.13 29.50 -30.29
CA PRO A 62 23.38 29.80 -28.88
C PRO A 62 24.61 29.09 -28.30
N LYS A 63 25.08 28.00 -28.93
CA LYS A 63 26.23 27.21 -28.47
C LYS A 63 27.52 27.53 -29.26
N ARG A 64 27.43 28.36 -30.31
CA ARG A 64 28.59 28.75 -31.15
C ARG A 64 29.59 29.62 -30.41
N ASN A 65 29.13 30.45 -29.47
CA ASN A 65 29.99 31.38 -28.74
C ASN A 65 31.07 30.66 -27.92
N PHE A 66 30.75 29.48 -27.36
CA PHE A 66 31.74 28.63 -26.69
C PHE A 66 32.90 28.26 -27.62
N TRP A 67 32.58 27.71 -28.80
CA TRP A 67 33.58 27.29 -29.78
C TRP A 67 34.34 28.46 -30.40
N LEU A 68 33.67 29.61 -30.57
CA LEU A 68 34.29 30.85 -31.03
C LEU A 68 35.36 31.33 -30.04
N LEU A 69 35.04 31.38 -28.75
CA LEU A 69 35.97 31.81 -27.71
C LEU A 69 37.17 30.85 -27.60
N LEU A 70 36.95 29.53 -27.68
CA LEU A 70 38.06 28.56 -27.78
C LEU A 70 38.91 28.77 -29.03
N GLY A 71 38.29 29.07 -30.18
CA GLY A 71 39.00 29.36 -31.43
C GLY A 71 39.82 30.64 -31.38
N ILE A 72 39.30 31.70 -30.75
CA ILE A 72 40.03 32.95 -30.51
C ILE A 72 41.23 32.69 -29.60
N GLY A 73 41.03 31.97 -28.49
CA GLY A 73 42.12 31.57 -27.60
C GLY A 73 43.20 30.77 -28.32
N ALA A 74 42.81 29.79 -29.14
CA ALA A 74 43.75 28.99 -29.93
C ALA A 74 44.51 29.82 -30.98
N THR A 75 43.87 30.81 -31.59
CA THR A 75 44.52 31.73 -32.54
C THR A 75 45.53 32.64 -31.83
N LEU A 76 45.23 33.11 -30.63
CA LEU A 76 46.18 33.87 -29.82
C LEU A 76 47.38 32.99 -29.42
N SER A 77 47.14 31.74 -29.02
CA SER A 77 48.20 30.78 -28.72
C SER A 77 49.10 30.51 -29.94
N PHE A 78 48.51 30.38 -31.14
CA PHE A 78 49.27 30.28 -32.39
C PHE A 78 50.19 31.48 -32.62
N SER A 79 49.63 32.70 -32.52
CA SER A 79 50.38 33.94 -32.70
C SER A 79 51.53 34.07 -31.70
N SER A 80 51.30 33.63 -30.45
CA SER A 80 52.33 33.62 -29.42
C SER A 80 53.46 32.64 -29.74
N ASN A 81 53.13 31.38 -30.07
CA ASN A 81 54.13 30.36 -30.43
C ASN A 81 54.93 30.76 -31.68
N LEU A 82 54.29 31.45 -32.64
CA LEU A 82 54.98 31.96 -33.83
C LEU A 82 55.94 33.11 -33.49
N THR A 83 55.53 34.02 -32.59
CA THR A 83 56.37 35.11 -32.10
C THR A 83 57.57 34.57 -31.33
N TRP A 84 57.36 33.55 -30.49
CA TRP A 84 58.41 32.85 -29.77
C TRP A 84 59.40 32.16 -30.72
N LEU A 85 58.91 31.40 -31.71
CA LEU A 85 59.76 30.76 -32.71
C LEU A 85 60.57 31.79 -33.51
N TYR A 86 59.95 32.90 -33.91
CA TYR A 86 60.63 33.99 -34.61
C TYR A 86 61.78 34.58 -33.77
N GLN A 87 61.55 34.82 -32.48
CA GLN A 87 62.57 35.32 -31.58
C GLN A 87 63.71 34.32 -31.39
N GLN A 88 63.39 33.05 -31.21
CA GLN A 88 64.37 31.97 -31.07
C GLN A 88 65.28 31.84 -32.30
N VAL A 89 64.72 31.90 -33.51
CA VAL A 89 65.47 31.78 -34.76
C VAL A 89 66.40 32.97 -34.99
N ILE A 90 65.99 34.19 -34.60
CA ILE A 90 66.75 35.41 -34.91
C ILE A 90 67.77 35.75 -33.84
N HIS A 91 67.43 35.62 -32.57
CA HIS A 91 68.25 36.15 -31.48
C HIS A 91 69.12 35.09 -30.81
N SER A 92 68.95 33.79 -31.14
CA SER A 92 69.67 32.65 -30.53
C SER A 92 69.61 32.59 -28.98
N ALA A 93 68.81 33.45 -28.37
CA ALA A 93 68.57 33.58 -26.95
C ALA A 93 67.13 34.05 -26.75
N VAL A 94 66.48 33.52 -25.72
CA VAL A 94 65.09 33.82 -25.42
C VAL A 94 65.01 34.75 -24.21
N ASP A 95 64.47 35.95 -24.42
CA ASP A 95 64.27 36.92 -23.35
C ASP A 95 62.89 36.72 -22.70
N TYR A 96 62.88 36.71 -21.37
CA TYR A 96 61.69 36.54 -20.53
C TYR A 96 60.68 37.71 -20.65
N GLN A 97 61.08 38.83 -21.27
CA GLN A 97 60.25 40.01 -21.49
C GLN A 97 59.57 40.08 -22.87
N SER A 98 59.45 38.96 -23.57
CA SER A 98 58.84 38.91 -24.89
C SER A 98 57.32 39.17 -24.88
N ALA A 99 56.82 39.79 -25.96
CA ALA A 99 55.38 39.98 -26.19
C ALA A 99 54.58 38.66 -26.17
N SER A 100 55.24 37.52 -26.41
CA SER A 100 54.66 36.18 -26.38
C SER A 100 54.00 35.83 -25.03
N TYR A 101 54.63 36.15 -23.90
CA TYR A 101 54.05 35.87 -22.57
C TYR A 101 52.74 36.62 -22.31
N VAL A 102 52.58 37.83 -22.86
CA VAL A 102 51.32 38.58 -22.72
C VAL A 102 50.24 37.98 -23.61
N ILE A 103 50.60 37.54 -24.81
CA ILE A 103 49.67 36.94 -25.77
C ILE A 103 49.18 35.56 -25.26
N TRP A 104 50.05 34.74 -24.64
CA TRP A 104 49.64 33.49 -23.99
C TRP A 104 48.67 33.74 -22.83
N LEU A 105 48.90 34.75 -21.99
CA LEU A 105 47.98 35.09 -20.90
C LEU A 105 46.59 35.48 -21.44
N LEU A 106 46.55 36.27 -22.52
CA LEU A 106 45.30 36.65 -23.16
C LEU A 106 44.56 35.44 -23.76
N SER A 107 45.30 34.48 -24.33
CA SER A 107 44.75 33.19 -24.78
C SER A 107 44.05 32.45 -23.63
N TYR A 108 44.66 32.42 -22.45
CA TYR A 108 44.11 31.71 -21.28
C TYR A 108 42.87 32.40 -20.73
N LEU A 109 42.83 33.74 -20.74
CA LEU A 109 41.62 34.49 -20.39
C LEU A 109 40.46 34.20 -21.37
N CYS A 110 40.74 34.04 -22.67
CA CYS A 110 39.73 33.60 -23.63
C CYS A 110 39.24 32.17 -23.35
N TYR A 111 40.13 31.25 -22.99
CA TYR A 111 39.75 29.89 -22.59
C TYR A 111 38.88 29.88 -21.33
N LEU A 112 39.25 30.64 -20.31
CA LEU A 112 38.45 30.80 -19.09
C LEU A 112 37.06 31.37 -19.40
N ALA A 113 36.98 32.40 -20.25
CA ALA A 113 35.70 32.97 -20.69
C ALA A 113 34.83 31.93 -21.43
N ALA A 114 35.45 31.09 -22.28
CA ALA A 114 34.74 29.99 -22.95
C ALA A 114 34.17 28.98 -21.94
N LEU A 115 34.99 28.55 -20.98
CA LEU A 115 34.56 27.61 -19.94
C LEU A 115 33.42 28.16 -19.08
N ILE A 116 33.51 29.43 -18.67
CA ILE A 116 32.44 30.12 -17.92
C ILE A 116 31.15 30.17 -18.74
N TYR A 117 31.25 30.46 -20.04
CA TYR A 117 30.10 30.45 -20.94
C TYR A 117 29.44 29.07 -20.95
N LYS A 118 30.23 27.99 -21.07
CA LYS A 118 29.70 26.62 -21.07
C LYS A 118 29.06 26.25 -19.73
N VAL A 119 29.63 26.67 -18.60
CA VAL A 119 29.01 26.47 -17.28
C VAL A 119 27.66 27.22 -17.18
N ARG A 120 27.56 28.47 -17.65
CA ARG A 120 26.31 29.24 -17.65
C ARG A 120 25.22 28.60 -18.50
N GLU A 121 25.61 28.07 -19.67
CA GLU A 121 24.71 27.29 -20.53
C GLU A 121 24.14 26.08 -19.77
N LEU A 122 24.95 25.40 -18.94
CA LEU A 122 24.54 24.20 -18.22
C LEU A 122 23.81 24.49 -16.89
N SER A 123 24.13 25.59 -16.21
CA SER A 123 23.60 25.92 -14.87
C SER A 123 22.15 26.40 -14.89
N THR A 124 21.70 27.03 -15.98
CA THR A 124 20.32 27.54 -16.14
C THR A 124 19.25 26.44 -16.10
N SER A 125 19.66 25.16 -16.25
CA SER A 125 18.75 24.00 -16.26
C SER A 125 18.88 23.10 -15.02
N ALA A 126 19.79 23.39 -14.07
CA ALA A 126 20.05 22.52 -12.91
C ALA A 126 20.22 23.33 -11.61
N SER A 127 19.14 23.50 -10.83
CA SER A 127 19.08 24.42 -9.69
C SER A 127 19.54 23.83 -8.33
N LYS A 128 19.99 22.58 -8.21
CA LYS A 128 20.41 22.05 -6.90
C LYS A 128 21.61 21.12 -7.09
N ASN A 129 22.83 21.68 -7.01
CA ASN A 129 24.05 20.91 -7.21
C ASN A 129 24.57 20.37 -5.86
N PRO A 130 24.46 19.05 -5.57
CA PRO A 130 24.96 18.45 -4.33
C PRO A 130 26.50 18.43 -4.23
N TYR A 131 27.21 18.76 -5.31
CA TYR A 131 28.66 18.61 -5.43
C TYR A 131 29.47 19.85 -5.02
N LEU A 132 28.82 20.95 -4.64
CA LEU A 132 29.50 22.20 -4.24
C LEU A 132 30.54 21.97 -3.14
N PHE A 133 30.22 21.14 -2.15
CA PHE A 133 31.15 20.77 -1.08
C PHE A 133 32.43 20.11 -1.61
N ASN A 134 32.30 19.14 -2.52
CA ASN A 134 33.44 18.42 -3.08
C ASN A 134 34.35 19.36 -3.91
N ILE A 135 33.74 20.28 -4.66
CA ILE A 135 34.46 21.29 -5.44
C ILE A 135 35.26 22.22 -4.50
N ILE A 136 34.64 22.71 -3.42
CA ILE A 136 35.31 23.58 -2.45
C ILE A 136 36.51 22.86 -1.82
N VAL A 137 36.33 21.62 -1.35
CA VAL A 137 37.43 20.83 -0.75
C VAL A 137 38.60 20.67 -1.72
N TYR A 138 38.31 20.33 -2.98
CA TYR A 138 39.34 20.19 -4.00
C TYR A 138 40.08 21.51 -4.28
N MET A 139 39.34 22.62 -4.36
CA MET A 139 39.93 23.94 -4.59
C MET A 139 40.80 24.43 -3.44
N ILE A 140 40.43 24.13 -2.19
CA ILE A 140 41.28 24.45 -1.03
C ILE A 140 42.61 23.69 -1.16
N ALA A 141 42.56 22.40 -1.52
CA ALA A 141 43.78 21.61 -1.72
C ALA A 141 44.67 22.17 -2.84
N ALA A 142 44.09 22.46 -4.00
CA ALA A 142 44.81 23.01 -5.15
C ALA A 142 45.41 24.40 -4.85
N THR A 143 44.65 25.27 -4.18
CA THR A 143 45.11 26.61 -3.80
C THR A 143 46.25 26.55 -2.80
N SER A 144 46.14 25.67 -1.79
CA SER A 144 47.22 25.45 -0.82
C SER A 144 48.50 24.94 -1.46
N PHE A 145 48.38 24.02 -2.43
CA PHE A 145 49.52 23.50 -3.18
C PHE A 145 50.18 24.60 -4.04
N SER A 146 49.37 25.33 -4.82
CA SER A 146 49.83 26.45 -5.65
C SER A 146 50.52 27.53 -4.83
N LEU A 147 49.94 27.92 -3.69
CA LEU A 147 50.51 28.94 -2.81
C LEU A 147 51.87 28.50 -2.25
N HIS A 148 52.00 27.25 -1.82
CA HIS A 148 53.22 26.74 -1.21
C HIS A 148 54.36 26.50 -2.21
N TYR A 149 54.09 25.84 -3.34
CA TYR A 149 55.14 25.42 -4.27
C TYR A 149 55.37 26.37 -5.44
N LEU A 150 54.40 27.20 -5.82
CA LEU A 150 54.49 28.06 -7.00
C LEU A 150 54.62 29.54 -6.61
N VAL A 151 53.72 30.05 -5.77
CA VAL A 151 53.64 31.48 -5.45
C VAL A 151 54.72 31.88 -4.43
N ASN A 152 54.79 31.21 -3.27
CA ASN A 152 55.70 31.59 -2.19
C ASN A 152 57.18 31.61 -2.61
N PRO A 153 57.73 30.58 -3.30
CA PRO A 153 59.13 30.59 -3.70
C PRO A 153 59.46 31.72 -4.68
N THR A 154 58.53 32.04 -5.59
CA THR A 154 58.69 33.11 -6.57
C THR A 154 58.69 34.49 -5.92
N VAL A 155 57.80 34.72 -4.94
CA VAL A 155 57.74 35.99 -4.20
C VAL A 155 58.99 36.23 -3.35
N ILE A 156 59.60 35.16 -2.82
CA ILE A 156 60.81 35.22 -2.00
C ILE A 156 62.08 35.41 -2.87
N SER A 157 62.03 34.99 -4.14
CA SER A 157 63.15 35.19 -5.08
C SER A 157 63.32 36.67 -5.46
N GLN A 158 64.58 37.14 -5.61
CA GLN A 158 64.92 38.52 -6.01
C GLN A 158 64.68 38.78 -7.52
N ASN A 159 63.57 38.28 -8.06
CA ASN A 159 63.17 38.51 -9.45
C ASN A 159 62.57 39.91 -9.65
N SER A 160 62.52 40.37 -10.90
CA SER A 160 61.91 41.67 -11.22
C SER A 160 60.41 41.68 -10.90
N PHE A 161 59.85 42.86 -10.58
CA PHE A 161 58.42 43.02 -10.29
C PHE A 161 57.52 42.43 -11.37
N VAL A 162 57.92 42.57 -12.64
CA VAL A 162 57.16 42.04 -13.79
C VAL A 162 57.08 40.52 -13.76
N VAL A 163 58.19 39.83 -13.44
CA VAL A 163 58.22 38.36 -13.36
C VAL A 163 57.32 37.84 -12.23
N ASN A 164 57.36 38.49 -11.07
CA ASN A 164 56.51 38.14 -9.93
C ASN A 164 55.03 38.38 -10.25
N LEU A 165 54.71 39.50 -10.89
CA LEU A 165 53.34 39.82 -11.31
C LEU A 165 52.82 38.83 -12.35
N SER A 166 53.62 38.50 -13.36
CA SER A 166 53.25 37.51 -14.39
C SER A 166 53.01 36.14 -13.77
N THR A 167 53.89 35.64 -12.91
CA THR A 167 53.74 34.32 -12.27
C THR A 167 52.48 34.25 -11.40
N LEU A 168 52.15 35.34 -10.70
CA LEU A 168 50.92 35.43 -9.92
C LEU A 168 49.67 35.41 -10.83
N LEU A 169 49.69 36.16 -11.93
CA LEU A 169 48.58 36.21 -12.88
C LEU A 169 48.30 34.84 -13.50
N TYR A 170 49.34 34.12 -13.94
CA TYR A 170 49.19 32.74 -14.45
C TYR A 170 48.61 31.80 -13.38
N SER A 171 49.16 31.81 -12.15
CA SER A 171 48.66 30.97 -11.06
C SER A 171 47.18 31.23 -10.74
N VAL A 172 46.73 32.49 -10.78
CA VAL A 172 45.32 32.86 -10.55
C VAL A 172 44.42 32.39 -11.69
N VAL A 173 44.87 32.55 -12.94
CA VAL A 173 44.12 32.10 -14.12
C VAL A 173 44.00 30.58 -14.13
N ASP A 174 45.05 29.85 -13.79
CA ASP A 174 45.05 28.38 -13.73
C ASP A 174 44.15 27.84 -12.64
N LEU A 175 44.18 28.44 -11.43
CA LEU A 175 43.24 28.09 -10.37
C LEU A 175 41.79 28.40 -10.77
N SER A 176 41.56 29.48 -11.52
CA SER A 176 40.24 29.82 -12.04
C SER A 176 39.76 28.81 -13.08
N ILE A 177 40.64 28.42 -14.01
CA ILE A 177 40.36 27.36 -14.99
C ILE A 177 40.06 26.05 -14.25
N LEU A 178 40.89 25.66 -13.28
CA LEU A 178 40.72 24.45 -12.49
C LEU A 178 39.37 24.41 -11.76
N PHE A 179 38.95 25.54 -11.18
CA PHE A 179 37.62 25.67 -10.56
C PHE A 179 36.49 25.43 -11.57
N VAL A 180 36.55 26.13 -12.72
CA VAL A 180 35.49 26.06 -13.72
C VAL A 180 35.42 24.69 -14.38
N ILE A 181 36.54 24.01 -14.63
CA ILE A 181 36.53 22.64 -15.17
C ILE A 181 36.05 21.61 -14.15
N THR A 182 36.37 21.78 -12.86
CA THR A 182 35.85 20.90 -11.80
C THR A 182 34.33 21.06 -11.69
N LEU A 183 33.84 22.30 -11.76
CA LEU A 183 32.40 22.59 -11.80
C LEU A 183 31.74 21.99 -13.06
N LEU A 184 32.38 22.16 -14.22
CA LEU A 184 31.93 21.59 -15.49
C LEU A 184 31.85 20.06 -15.43
N PHE A 185 32.84 19.40 -14.83
CA PHE A 185 32.87 17.95 -14.65
C PHE A 185 31.61 17.45 -13.93
N TYR A 186 31.27 18.05 -12.77
CA TYR A 186 30.08 17.66 -12.01
C TYR A 186 28.76 18.02 -12.72
N LEU A 187 28.68 19.17 -13.39
CA LEU A 187 27.48 19.56 -14.13
C LEU A 187 27.22 18.67 -15.37
N ASN A 188 28.28 18.09 -15.95
CA ASN A 188 28.20 17.30 -17.16
C ASN A 188 27.91 15.80 -16.93
N GLN A 189 27.90 15.33 -15.67
CA GLN A 189 27.67 13.92 -15.31
C GLN A 189 26.36 13.33 -15.86
N GLN A 190 25.28 14.14 -15.86
CA GLN A 190 23.90 13.72 -16.13
C GLN A 190 23.37 14.16 -17.51
N ARG A 191 24.24 14.60 -18.42
CA ARG A 191 23.83 15.23 -19.69
C ARG A 191 24.23 14.44 -20.93
N LYS A 192 23.54 14.71 -22.04
CA LYS A 192 23.73 14.07 -23.35
C LYS A 192 25.12 14.34 -23.96
N GLU A 193 25.67 15.54 -23.77
CA GLU A 193 27.00 15.95 -24.26
C GLU A 193 28.16 15.53 -23.33
N LYS A 194 28.05 14.36 -22.68
CA LYS A 194 29.00 13.92 -21.63
C LYS A 194 30.43 13.81 -22.17
N ARG A 195 30.59 13.38 -23.42
CA ARG A 195 31.92 13.15 -24.04
C ARG A 195 32.67 14.46 -24.27
N VAL A 196 32.03 15.46 -24.87
CA VAL A 196 32.65 16.76 -25.14
C VAL A 196 33.16 17.41 -23.86
N GLY A 197 32.31 17.50 -22.83
CA GLY A 197 32.75 18.13 -21.57
C GLY A 197 33.84 17.34 -20.84
N ILE A 198 33.88 15.99 -20.92
CA ILE A 198 35.00 15.21 -20.36
C ILE A 198 36.33 15.55 -21.06
N TYR A 199 36.34 15.62 -22.40
CA TYR A 199 37.58 15.97 -23.12
C TYR A 199 38.05 17.40 -22.83
N ILE A 200 37.13 18.34 -22.65
CA ILE A 200 37.45 19.70 -22.21
C ILE A 200 38.07 19.68 -20.81
N VAL A 201 37.49 18.94 -19.87
CA VAL A 201 38.07 18.79 -18.52
C VAL A 201 39.48 18.20 -18.59
N ILE A 202 39.67 17.12 -19.35
CA ILE A 202 40.99 16.48 -19.54
C ILE A 202 41.99 17.46 -20.15
N ALA A 203 41.61 18.19 -21.19
CA ALA A 203 42.49 19.13 -21.89
C ALA A 203 43.05 20.20 -20.94
N PHE A 204 42.16 20.87 -20.21
CA PHE A 204 42.54 21.94 -19.31
C PHE A 204 43.19 21.44 -18.02
N SER A 205 42.93 20.19 -17.59
CA SER A 205 43.71 19.55 -16.53
C SER A 205 45.17 19.33 -16.95
N PHE A 206 45.41 18.89 -18.19
CA PHE A 206 46.78 18.78 -18.72
C PHE A 206 47.46 20.14 -18.84
N GLN A 207 46.72 21.17 -19.27
CA GLN A 207 47.23 22.54 -19.35
C GLN A 207 47.68 23.06 -17.97
N VAL A 208 46.78 23.08 -16.98
CA VAL A 208 47.10 23.54 -15.61
C VAL A 208 48.26 22.74 -14.99
N THR A 209 48.36 21.44 -15.31
CA THR A 209 49.48 20.59 -14.84
C THR A 209 50.78 20.99 -15.51
N ALA A 210 50.78 21.24 -16.82
CA ALA A 210 51.94 21.70 -17.56
C ALA A 210 52.45 23.04 -17.02
N ASP A 211 51.55 24.00 -16.80
CA ASP A 211 51.90 25.33 -16.28
C ASP A 211 52.46 25.26 -14.85
N SER A 212 51.86 24.42 -14.01
CA SER A 212 52.35 24.18 -12.64
C SER A 212 53.74 23.55 -12.64
N LEU A 213 54.01 22.57 -13.51
CA LEU A 213 55.33 21.94 -13.65
C LEU A 213 56.36 22.90 -14.23
N TYR A 214 55.97 23.71 -15.22
CA TYR A 214 56.82 24.75 -15.81
C TYR A 214 57.26 25.76 -14.75
N ALA A 215 56.31 26.29 -13.97
CA ALA A 215 56.60 27.21 -12.89
C ALA A 215 57.52 26.58 -11.83
N TYR A 216 57.27 25.32 -11.45
CA TYR A 216 58.12 24.59 -10.52
C TYR A 216 59.56 24.41 -11.03
N PHE A 217 59.74 23.97 -12.27
CA PHE A 217 61.08 23.78 -12.86
C PHE A 217 61.83 25.10 -13.09
N THR A 218 61.10 26.17 -13.40
CA THR A 218 61.66 27.53 -13.53
C THR A 218 62.25 28.00 -12.21
N VAL A 219 61.55 27.79 -11.09
CA VAL A 219 62.05 28.14 -9.75
C VAL A 219 63.28 27.33 -9.35
N HIS A 220 63.35 26.05 -9.74
CA HIS A 220 64.46 25.15 -9.35
C HIS A 220 65.64 25.17 -10.34
N GLN A 221 65.58 26.00 -11.39
CA GLN A 221 66.61 26.12 -12.45
C GLN A 221 66.96 24.80 -13.15
N VAL A 222 65.98 23.90 -13.33
CA VAL A 222 66.17 22.57 -13.97
C VAL A 222 65.59 22.56 -15.40
N LEU A 223 65.37 23.72 -16.02
CA LEU A 223 64.64 23.80 -17.29
C LEU A 223 65.56 23.48 -18.48
N GLU A 224 65.42 22.28 -19.02
CA GLU A 224 65.90 21.93 -20.37
C GLU A 224 64.75 22.00 -21.38
N SER A 225 65.07 22.24 -22.66
CA SER A 225 64.10 22.16 -23.76
C SER A 225 63.69 20.69 -24.02
N GLY A 226 62.41 20.42 -24.35
CA GLY A 226 61.96 19.06 -24.68
C GLY A 226 61.59 18.21 -23.45
N THR A 227 61.17 18.86 -22.37
CA THR A 227 60.73 18.18 -21.15
C THR A 227 59.28 17.68 -21.27
N VAL A 228 58.83 16.93 -20.26
CA VAL A 228 57.42 16.46 -20.18
C VAL A 228 56.42 17.62 -20.24
N VAL A 229 56.80 18.82 -19.79
CA VAL A 229 55.96 20.03 -19.82
C VAL A 229 55.52 20.38 -21.25
N ASP A 230 56.47 20.41 -22.17
CA ASP A 230 56.22 20.77 -23.57
C ASP A 230 55.24 19.80 -24.25
N LEU A 231 55.36 18.51 -23.92
CA LEU A 231 54.44 17.48 -24.39
C LEU A 231 53.03 17.65 -23.80
N LEU A 232 52.92 18.03 -22.52
CA LEU A 232 51.62 18.22 -21.88
C LEU A 232 50.83 19.38 -22.51
N TRP A 233 51.49 20.48 -22.90
CA TRP A 233 50.83 21.57 -23.64
C TRP A 233 50.34 21.11 -25.02
N VAL A 234 51.13 20.31 -25.75
CA VAL A 234 50.73 19.71 -27.03
C VAL A 234 49.50 18.81 -26.84
N ILE A 235 49.54 17.94 -25.83
CA ILE A 235 48.43 17.03 -25.50
C ILE A 235 47.17 17.83 -25.14
N ALA A 236 47.29 18.82 -24.25
CA ALA A 236 46.19 19.69 -23.85
C ALA A 236 45.53 20.32 -25.07
N MET A 237 46.33 20.94 -25.95
CA MET A 237 45.84 21.61 -27.14
C MET A 237 45.11 20.66 -28.09
N LEU A 238 45.67 19.47 -28.32
CA LEU A 238 45.05 18.46 -29.15
C LEU A 238 43.72 17.94 -28.57
N PHE A 239 43.60 17.81 -27.24
CA PHE A 239 42.34 17.43 -26.59
C PHE A 239 41.27 18.52 -26.69
N ILE A 240 41.63 19.82 -26.66
CA ILE A 240 40.70 20.92 -26.97
C ILE A 240 40.12 20.74 -28.38
N GLY A 241 40.99 20.48 -29.36
CA GLY A 241 40.57 20.22 -30.73
C GLY A 241 39.72 18.95 -30.87
N PHE A 242 40.10 17.87 -30.18
CA PHE A 242 39.37 16.61 -30.19
C PHE A 242 37.96 16.74 -29.57
N ALA A 243 37.80 17.59 -28.56
CA ALA A 243 36.48 17.95 -28.03
C ALA A 243 35.62 18.65 -29.09
N GLY A 244 36.19 19.59 -29.87
CA GLY A 244 35.52 20.23 -31.00
C GLY A 244 35.11 19.25 -32.10
N TYR A 245 35.97 18.28 -32.39
CA TYR A 245 35.66 17.20 -33.30
C TYR A 245 34.44 16.37 -32.83
N GLN A 246 34.40 16.00 -31.54
CA GLN A 246 33.30 15.19 -31.00
C GLN A 246 31.96 15.90 -30.92
N ALA A 247 31.95 17.24 -30.92
CA ALA A 247 30.72 18.04 -30.97
C ALA A 247 29.81 17.70 -32.16
N LYS A 248 30.38 17.17 -33.26
CA LYS A 248 29.60 16.70 -34.41
C LYS A 248 28.75 15.46 -34.12
N TRP A 249 29.28 14.49 -33.35
CA TRP A 249 28.65 13.19 -33.14
C TRP A 249 27.68 13.16 -31.96
N ASP A 250 27.85 14.05 -30.97
CA ASP A 250 26.88 14.17 -29.86
C ASP A 250 25.47 14.60 -30.34
N ARG A 251 25.31 15.02 -31.60
CA ARG A 251 24.01 15.32 -32.26
C ARG A 251 23.29 14.08 -32.82
N GLU A 252 24.02 12.99 -33.13
CA GLU A 252 23.50 11.86 -33.92
C GLU A 252 23.14 10.60 -33.10
N GLU A 253 23.52 10.50 -31.82
CA GLU A 253 23.20 9.34 -30.97
C GLU A 253 21.81 9.48 -30.29
N PRO A 254 20.85 8.53 -30.50
CA PRO A 254 19.65 8.43 -29.69
C PRO A 254 20.01 7.97 -28.28
N SER A 255 19.30 8.49 -27.28
CA SER A 255 19.56 8.26 -25.85
C SER A 255 19.41 6.79 -25.45
N LEU A 256 20.50 6.03 -25.50
CA LEU A 256 20.65 4.84 -24.67
C LEU A 256 20.97 5.31 -23.25
N GLN A 257 20.09 4.97 -22.30
CA GLN A 257 20.26 5.23 -20.87
C GLN A 257 21.68 4.83 -20.44
N ALA A 258 22.43 5.78 -19.88
CA ALA A 258 23.80 5.58 -19.47
C ALA A 258 23.89 4.48 -18.39
N ARG A 259 24.79 3.52 -18.58
CA ARG A 259 25.11 2.48 -17.59
C ARG A 259 25.71 3.10 -16.30
N PRO A 260 25.39 2.58 -15.11
CA PRO A 260 25.68 3.20 -13.81
C PRO A 260 27.10 2.93 -13.26
N VAL A 261 28.10 2.75 -14.12
CA VAL A 261 29.46 2.35 -13.66
C VAL A 261 30.32 3.55 -13.28
N ILE A 262 30.04 4.74 -13.82
CA ILE A 262 30.87 5.96 -13.62
C ILE A 262 30.50 6.74 -12.34
N ASP A 263 29.37 6.44 -11.69
CA ASP A 263 28.91 7.15 -10.48
C ASP A 263 29.82 6.95 -9.25
N ARG A 264 30.71 5.94 -9.24
CA ARG A 264 31.64 5.72 -8.12
C ARG A 264 32.86 6.64 -8.13
N LEU A 265 33.29 7.13 -9.30
CA LEU A 265 34.47 8.00 -9.42
C LEU A 265 34.20 9.41 -8.89
N GLU A 266 32.93 9.83 -8.81
CA GLU A 266 32.51 11.15 -8.30
C GLU A 266 32.98 11.39 -6.87
N PHE A 267 33.02 10.34 -6.07
CA PHE A 267 33.41 10.43 -4.67
C PHE A 267 34.92 10.60 -4.50
N LEU A 268 35.75 10.17 -5.46
CA LEU A 268 37.21 10.09 -5.26
C LEU A 268 37.92 11.45 -5.36
N PHE A 269 37.43 12.40 -6.16
CA PHE A 269 38.10 13.70 -6.40
C PHE A 269 38.49 14.47 -5.12
N PRO A 270 37.58 14.73 -4.16
CA PRO A 270 37.96 15.43 -2.94
C PRO A 270 38.94 14.62 -2.07
N TYR A 271 38.82 13.28 -2.05
CA TYR A 271 39.74 12.43 -1.28
C TYR A 271 41.13 12.33 -1.91
N ILE A 272 41.23 12.35 -3.23
CA ILE A 272 42.52 12.45 -3.94
C ILE A 272 43.20 13.78 -3.61
N GLY A 273 42.46 14.90 -3.64
CA GLY A 273 43.00 16.20 -3.24
C GLY A 273 43.52 16.22 -1.79
N ILE A 274 42.76 15.62 -0.86
CA ILE A 274 43.20 15.43 0.54
C ILE A 274 44.46 14.59 0.62
N LEU A 275 44.51 13.44 -0.09
CA LEU A 275 45.64 12.53 -0.07
C LEU A 275 46.92 13.19 -0.61
N VAL A 276 46.81 13.90 -1.74
CA VAL A 276 47.92 14.66 -2.33
C VAL A 276 48.43 15.70 -1.34
N LEU A 277 47.53 16.41 -0.66
CA LEU A 277 47.90 17.43 0.30
C LEU A 277 48.55 16.85 1.57
N ILE A 278 48.11 15.68 2.05
CA ILE A 278 48.77 14.94 3.13
C ILE A 278 50.19 14.54 2.70
N ILE A 279 50.35 13.97 1.51
CA ILE A 279 51.66 13.58 0.98
C ILE A 279 52.56 14.81 0.84
N ALA A 280 52.04 15.94 0.36
CA ALA A 280 52.78 17.18 0.23
C ALA A 280 53.26 17.73 1.59
N VAL A 281 52.40 17.70 2.62
CA VAL A 281 52.79 18.09 3.99
C VAL A 281 53.88 17.16 4.53
N MET A 282 53.79 15.85 4.29
CA MET A 282 54.83 14.90 4.72
C MET A 282 56.15 15.11 3.97
N ALA A 283 56.08 15.36 2.66
CA ALA A 283 57.23 15.53 1.79
C ALA A 283 57.95 16.88 1.99
N SER A 284 57.28 17.91 2.51
CA SER A 284 57.92 19.20 2.77
C SER A 284 58.93 19.15 3.92
N TYR A 285 58.89 18.12 4.78
CA TYR A 285 59.70 17.95 6.00
C TYR A 285 59.71 19.16 6.95
N ARG A 286 58.83 20.15 6.72
CA ARG A 286 58.64 21.36 7.51
C ARG A 286 57.25 21.31 8.11
N TRP A 287 57.20 21.02 9.40
CA TRP A 287 55.97 20.95 10.20
C TRP A 287 55.53 22.34 10.71
N ASP A 288 55.97 23.41 10.04
CA ASP A 288 55.55 24.78 10.33
C ASP A 288 54.14 25.06 9.82
N LEU A 289 53.49 26.08 10.38
CA LEU A 289 52.21 26.56 9.86
C LEU A 289 52.45 27.24 8.51
N ASN A 290 52.29 26.46 7.44
CA ASN A 290 52.41 26.90 6.07
C ASN A 290 51.08 26.70 5.31
N ALA A 291 51.04 27.11 4.04
CA ALA A 291 49.82 27.04 3.23
C ALA A 291 49.26 25.61 3.08
N LEU A 292 50.11 24.58 3.10
CA LEU A 292 49.69 23.18 3.03
C LEU A 292 49.01 22.76 4.34
N SER A 293 49.65 22.97 5.50
CA SER A 293 49.08 22.58 6.79
C SER A 293 47.78 23.34 7.11
N LEU A 294 47.69 24.62 6.73
CA LEU A 294 46.47 25.42 6.88
C LEU A 294 45.34 24.89 5.98
N GLY A 295 45.64 24.53 4.74
CA GLY A 295 44.70 23.90 3.82
C GLY A 295 44.15 22.57 4.36
N LEU A 296 45.04 21.72 4.90
CA LEU A 296 44.67 20.45 5.51
C LEU A 296 43.70 20.66 6.68
N LEU A 297 44.00 21.63 7.55
CA LEU A 297 43.17 21.96 8.71
C LEU A 297 41.77 22.44 8.28
N ILE A 298 41.68 23.34 7.29
CA ILE A 298 40.39 23.83 6.79
C ILE A 298 39.59 22.67 6.18
N ILE A 299 40.21 21.83 5.35
CA ILE A 299 39.52 20.67 4.76
C ILE A 299 39.05 19.71 5.85
N PHE A 300 39.89 19.41 6.84
CA PHE A 300 39.52 18.56 7.97
C PHE A 300 38.29 19.11 8.71
N MET A 301 38.27 20.40 9.05
CA MET A 301 37.12 21.05 9.69
C MET A 301 35.85 21.00 8.83
N MET A 302 35.98 21.21 7.52
CA MET A 302 34.85 21.11 6.60
C MET A 302 34.29 19.69 6.51
N VAL A 303 35.17 18.68 6.40
CA VAL A 303 34.77 17.25 6.36
C VAL A 303 34.10 16.84 7.66
N MET A 304 34.65 17.26 8.81
CA MET A 304 34.03 17.03 10.12
C MET A 304 32.64 17.67 10.22
N GLY A 305 32.49 18.93 9.79
CA GLY A 305 31.19 19.61 9.77
C GLY A 305 30.16 18.90 8.90
N ARG A 306 30.56 18.44 7.71
CA ARG A 306 29.70 17.63 6.83
C ARG A 306 29.31 16.31 7.50
N GLN A 307 30.26 15.61 8.13
CA GLN A 307 30.01 14.33 8.79
C GLN A 307 28.97 14.47 9.91
N LEU A 308 29.05 15.53 10.72
CA LEU A 308 28.07 15.82 11.77
C LEU A 308 26.66 16.07 11.20
N LEU A 309 26.55 16.84 10.11
CA LEU A 309 25.26 17.08 9.46
C LEU A 309 24.64 15.79 8.89
N VAL A 310 25.46 14.91 8.31
CA VAL A 310 25.01 13.62 7.77
C VAL A 310 24.53 12.71 8.90
N ILE A 311 25.28 12.60 9.99
CA ILE A 311 24.88 11.80 11.17
C ILE A 311 23.54 12.31 11.72
N ASN A 312 23.36 13.63 11.86
CA ASN A 312 22.10 14.18 12.37
C ASN A 312 20.91 13.91 11.44
N ARG A 313 21.10 14.01 10.11
CA ARG A 313 20.08 13.61 9.12
C ARG A 313 19.76 12.13 9.21
N ASN A 314 20.77 11.26 9.33
CA ASN A 314 20.57 9.82 9.45
C ASN A 314 19.83 9.46 10.73
N LYS A 315 20.09 10.15 11.84
CA LYS A 315 19.32 9.96 13.09
C LYS A 315 17.86 10.33 12.91
N LYS A 316 17.55 11.52 12.37
CA LYS A 316 16.17 11.92 12.09
C LYS A 316 15.44 10.94 11.17
N LEU A 317 16.11 10.49 10.11
CA LEU A 317 15.57 9.47 9.21
C LEU A 317 15.34 8.15 9.95
N ALA A 318 16.26 7.72 10.81
CA ALA A 318 16.08 6.50 11.61
C ALA A 318 14.89 6.62 12.58
N ASP A 319 14.70 7.77 13.22
CA ASP A 319 13.56 8.03 14.11
C ASP A 319 12.23 8.05 13.32
N GLU A 320 12.20 8.69 12.15
CA GLU A 320 11.07 8.65 11.22
C GLU A 320 10.77 7.22 10.76
N TYR A 321 11.80 6.44 10.40
CA TYR A 321 11.66 5.03 10.04
C TYR A 321 11.12 4.19 11.19
N LYS A 322 11.57 4.45 12.43
CA LYS A 322 11.04 3.77 13.62
C LYS A 322 9.55 4.10 13.79
N HIS A 323 9.17 5.36 13.72
CA HIS A 323 7.76 5.76 13.81
C HIS A 323 6.91 5.10 12.70
N LEU A 324 7.41 5.04 11.46
CA LEU A 324 6.72 4.36 10.35
C LEU A 324 6.62 2.84 10.53
N ALA A 325 7.53 2.22 11.28
CA ALA A 325 7.52 0.79 11.53
C ALA A 325 6.46 0.37 12.57
N TYR A 326 6.14 1.23 13.53
CA TYR A 326 5.28 0.91 14.68
C TYR A 326 3.88 1.53 14.65
N HIS A 327 3.63 2.50 13.76
CA HIS A 327 2.34 3.18 13.65
C HIS A 327 1.65 2.90 12.31
N ASP A 328 0.32 2.87 12.33
CA ASP A 328 -0.52 2.87 11.14
C ASP A 328 -0.56 4.28 10.54
N GLN A 329 -0.23 4.41 9.25
CA GLN A 329 -0.11 5.72 8.60
C GLN A 329 -1.45 6.42 8.41
N LEU A 330 -2.56 5.67 8.38
CA LEU A 330 -3.88 6.24 8.16
C LEU A 330 -4.47 6.77 9.48
N THR A 331 -4.51 5.92 10.52
CA THR A 331 -5.19 6.27 11.78
C THR A 331 -4.28 6.89 12.83
N GLY A 332 -2.95 6.74 12.70
CA GLY A 332 -1.97 7.16 13.70
C GLY A 332 -1.88 6.26 14.93
N LEU A 333 -2.74 5.23 15.05
CA LEU A 333 -2.63 4.21 16.10
C LEU A 333 -1.37 3.37 15.95
N ASN A 334 -0.97 2.67 17.01
CA ASN A 334 0.05 1.63 16.88
C ASN A 334 -0.46 0.54 15.91
N ASN A 335 0.43 0.06 15.03
CA ASN A 335 0.11 -1.00 14.09
C ASN A 335 0.30 -2.38 14.73
N ARG A 336 0.11 -3.44 13.95
CA ARG A 336 0.33 -4.83 14.38
C ARG A 336 1.71 -5.07 15.03
N ILE A 337 2.77 -4.45 14.52
CA ILE A 337 4.12 -4.62 15.07
C ILE A 337 4.20 -3.97 16.46
N GLY A 338 3.65 -2.75 16.61
CA GLY A 338 3.53 -2.08 17.91
C GLY A 338 2.76 -2.90 18.94
N PHE A 339 1.61 -3.43 18.53
CA PHE A 339 0.81 -4.32 19.39
C PHE A 339 1.60 -5.54 19.89
N ILE A 340 2.31 -6.24 18.99
CA ILE A 340 3.07 -7.44 19.34
C ILE A 340 4.22 -7.12 20.29
N GLU A 341 4.87 -5.96 20.15
CA GLU A 341 5.92 -5.54 21.08
C GLU A 341 5.36 -5.21 22.47
N ASP A 342 4.24 -4.48 22.52
CA ASP A 342 3.60 -4.07 23.77
C ASP A 342 3.02 -5.27 24.55
N ILE A 343 2.33 -6.20 23.87
CA ILE A 343 1.78 -7.40 24.53
C ILE A 343 2.90 -8.35 24.98
N LYS A 344 4.00 -8.43 24.24
CA LYS A 344 5.15 -9.24 24.64
C LYS A 344 5.80 -8.70 25.90
N ALA A 345 5.92 -7.38 26.02
CA ALA A 345 6.41 -6.75 27.25
C ALA A 345 5.50 -7.05 28.46
N VAL A 346 4.19 -7.14 28.26
CA VAL A 346 3.23 -7.57 29.29
C VAL A 346 3.41 -9.04 29.66
N ILE A 347 3.55 -9.93 28.67
CA ILE A 347 3.69 -11.38 28.89
C ILE A 347 5.01 -11.72 29.58
N ASP A 348 6.09 -11.02 29.22
CA ASP A 348 7.42 -11.20 29.81
C ASP A 348 7.54 -10.57 31.23
N ASP A 349 6.53 -9.81 31.68
CA ASP A 349 6.52 -9.21 33.02
C ASP A 349 6.26 -10.28 34.10
N THR A 350 7.22 -10.42 35.01
CA THR A 350 7.17 -11.33 36.16
C THR A 350 5.99 -11.10 37.10
N GLN A 351 5.35 -9.92 37.07
CA GLN A 351 4.17 -9.64 37.90
C GLN A 351 2.90 -10.33 37.39
N ASN A 352 2.86 -10.81 36.13
CA ASN A 352 1.68 -11.43 35.51
C ASN A 352 0.38 -10.62 35.75
N ALA A 353 0.47 -9.30 35.68
CA ALA A 353 -0.69 -8.44 35.88
C ALA A 353 -1.74 -8.75 34.82
N ARG A 354 -2.99 -8.92 35.24
CA ARG A 354 -4.08 -9.32 34.35
C ARG A 354 -4.31 -8.25 33.30
N ARG A 355 -4.64 -8.63 32.07
CA ARG A 355 -4.96 -7.69 30.98
C ARG A 355 -6.11 -8.23 30.15
N ALA A 356 -6.96 -7.34 29.65
CA ALA A 356 -7.94 -7.72 28.63
C ALA A 356 -7.49 -7.26 27.25
N LEU A 357 -7.66 -8.14 26.28
CA LEU A 357 -7.49 -7.93 24.86
C LEU A 357 -8.86 -7.94 24.21
N LEU A 358 -9.28 -6.80 23.67
CA LEU A 358 -10.53 -6.66 22.93
C LEU A 358 -10.18 -6.57 21.44
N LEU A 359 -10.54 -7.59 20.68
CA LEU A 359 -10.48 -7.56 19.21
C LEU A 359 -11.79 -7.02 18.67
N ILE A 360 -11.73 -6.04 17.78
CA ILE A 360 -12.86 -5.28 17.28
C ILE A 360 -12.83 -5.31 15.76
N ASP A 361 -13.97 -5.62 15.14
CA ASP A 361 -14.16 -5.58 13.69
C ASP A 361 -15.38 -4.76 13.33
N LEU A 362 -15.28 -3.95 12.27
CA LEU A 362 -16.35 -3.09 11.80
C LEU A 362 -17.31 -3.86 10.87
N ASP A 363 -18.53 -4.09 11.33
CA ASP A 363 -19.52 -4.85 10.60
C ASP A 363 -19.84 -4.23 9.24
N ARG A 364 -19.79 -5.05 8.19
CA ARG A 364 -20.14 -4.67 6.81
C ARG A 364 -19.27 -3.51 6.27
N PHE A 365 -18.08 -3.25 6.80
CA PHE A 365 -17.19 -2.19 6.31
C PHE A 365 -16.87 -2.30 4.82
N LYS A 366 -16.75 -3.54 4.30
CA LYS A 366 -16.60 -3.78 2.87
C LYS A 366 -17.72 -3.16 2.02
N VAL A 367 -18.96 -3.21 2.48
CA VAL A 367 -20.11 -2.61 1.77
C VAL A 367 -19.96 -1.10 1.66
N ILE A 368 -19.38 -0.46 2.67
CA ILE A 368 -19.09 0.99 2.66
C ILE A 368 -18.05 1.31 1.60
N ASN A 369 -16.96 0.55 1.55
CA ASN A 369 -15.93 0.72 0.52
C ASN A 369 -16.49 0.50 -0.89
N ASP A 370 -17.29 -0.55 -1.07
CA ASP A 370 -17.87 -0.90 -2.37
C ASP A 370 -18.94 0.11 -2.82
N SER A 371 -19.66 0.74 -1.88
CA SER A 371 -20.79 1.64 -2.19
C SER A 371 -20.41 3.13 -2.23
N LEU A 372 -19.52 3.56 -1.34
CA LEU A 372 -19.13 4.97 -1.14
C LEU A 372 -17.67 5.25 -1.50
N GLY A 373 -16.90 4.21 -1.81
CA GLY A 373 -15.49 4.29 -2.20
C GLY A 373 -14.52 4.30 -1.02
N HIS A 374 -13.28 3.88 -1.30
CA HIS A 374 -12.22 3.73 -0.29
C HIS A 374 -11.89 5.02 0.47
N PHE A 375 -12.04 6.20 -0.15
CA PHE A 375 -11.76 7.47 0.53
C PHE A 375 -12.71 7.75 1.71
N VAL A 376 -14.00 7.38 1.57
CA VAL A 376 -14.98 7.49 2.65
C VAL A 376 -14.67 6.44 3.72
N GLY A 377 -14.35 5.20 3.32
CA GLY A 377 -13.92 4.15 4.24
C GLY A 377 -12.70 4.55 5.07
N ASP A 378 -11.69 5.17 4.45
CA ASP A 378 -10.50 5.67 5.14
C ASP A 378 -10.84 6.70 6.23
N LYS A 379 -11.77 7.63 5.95
CA LYS A 379 -12.24 8.60 6.95
C LYS A 379 -13.02 7.95 8.09
N VAL A 380 -13.82 6.91 7.80
CA VAL A 380 -14.49 6.10 8.83
C VAL A 380 -13.46 5.45 9.74
N LEU A 381 -12.38 4.89 9.20
CA LEU A 381 -11.31 4.28 9.98
C LEU A 381 -10.57 5.29 10.87
N VAL A 382 -10.31 6.51 10.35
CA VAL A 382 -9.72 7.59 11.14
C VAL A 382 -10.64 8.00 12.30
N GLN A 383 -11.94 8.20 12.04
CA GLN A 383 -12.90 8.54 13.10
C GLN A 383 -13.09 7.39 14.11
N THR A 384 -12.99 6.13 13.65
CA THR A 384 -13.02 4.93 14.49
C THR A 384 -11.88 4.98 15.51
N ALA A 385 -10.66 5.27 15.06
CA ALA A 385 -9.51 5.42 15.95
C ALA A 385 -9.69 6.56 16.97
N THR A 386 -10.24 7.70 16.54
CA THR A 386 -10.55 8.82 17.45
C THR A 386 -11.55 8.40 18.52
N ARG A 387 -12.67 7.77 18.14
CA ARG A 387 -13.70 7.30 19.07
C ARG A 387 -13.17 6.28 20.06
N LEU A 388 -12.33 5.35 19.61
CA LEU A 388 -11.69 4.37 20.50
C LEU A 388 -10.80 5.08 21.53
N ASN A 389 -9.94 6.01 21.11
CA ASN A 389 -9.10 6.76 22.06
C ASN A 389 -9.92 7.62 23.05
N GLU A 390 -11.04 8.20 22.61
CA GLU A 390 -11.95 8.95 23.49
C GLU A 390 -12.57 8.07 24.58
N VAL A 391 -12.96 6.84 24.24
CA VAL A 391 -13.52 5.87 25.21
C VAL A 391 -12.45 5.37 26.19
N LEU A 392 -11.23 5.15 25.73
CA LEU A 392 -10.16 4.55 26.54
C LEU A 392 -9.43 5.55 27.46
N GLY A 393 -9.43 6.84 27.12
CA GLY A 393 -8.75 7.87 27.89
C GLY A 393 -7.25 7.59 28.03
N THR A 394 -6.74 7.56 29.27
CA THR A 394 -5.33 7.28 29.59
C THR A 394 -5.07 5.85 30.06
N GLU A 395 -6.12 5.05 30.25
CA GLU A 395 -5.99 3.75 30.89
C GLU A 395 -5.78 2.61 29.89
N GLY A 396 -6.29 2.73 28.66
CA GLY A 396 -6.14 1.72 27.60
C GLY A 396 -5.26 2.16 26.43
N ALA A 397 -4.85 1.19 25.61
CA ALA A 397 -4.14 1.42 24.36
C ALA A 397 -4.90 0.81 23.18
N ALA A 398 -5.05 1.59 22.10
CA ALA A 398 -5.69 1.15 20.86
C ALA A 398 -4.65 0.91 19.74
N TYR A 399 -4.90 -0.12 18.94
CA TYR A 399 -4.05 -0.56 17.85
C TYR A 399 -4.91 -0.86 16.62
N ARG A 400 -4.32 -0.76 15.43
CA ARG A 400 -4.94 -1.20 14.18
C ARG A 400 -4.12 -2.32 13.55
N LEU A 401 -4.72 -3.48 13.34
CA LEU A 401 -4.03 -4.63 12.76
C LEU A 401 -3.94 -4.53 11.23
N GLY A 402 -4.97 -3.98 10.61
CA GLY A 402 -5.11 -3.84 9.16
C GLY A 402 -6.59 -3.90 8.78
N GLY A 403 -6.93 -3.36 7.60
CA GLY A 403 -8.33 -3.32 7.16
C GLY A 403 -9.23 -2.58 8.15
N ASP A 404 -10.28 -3.27 8.60
CA ASP A 404 -11.30 -2.88 9.57
C ASP A 404 -11.10 -3.48 10.98
N GLU A 405 -9.96 -4.10 11.23
CA GLU A 405 -9.65 -4.74 12.52
C GLU A 405 -8.84 -3.83 13.46
N PHE A 406 -9.35 -3.67 14.67
CA PHE A 406 -8.75 -2.91 15.75
C PHE A 406 -8.55 -3.79 16.98
N ILE A 407 -7.54 -3.46 17.78
CA ILE A 407 -7.33 -4.05 19.10
C ILE A 407 -7.36 -2.96 20.14
N VAL A 408 -7.96 -3.28 21.28
CA VAL A 408 -7.82 -2.51 22.50
C VAL A 408 -7.18 -3.39 23.57
N MET A 409 -6.17 -2.87 24.25
CA MET A 409 -5.55 -3.50 25.41
C MET A 409 -5.87 -2.69 26.65
N LEU A 410 -6.44 -3.35 27.65
CA LEU A 410 -6.85 -2.75 28.91
C LEU A 410 -6.00 -3.27 30.08
N PRO A 411 -5.74 -2.43 31.10
CA PRO A 411 -4.97 -2.77 32.29
C PRO A 411 -5.73 -3.78 33.17
N ASP A 412 -5.14 -4.13 34.31
CA ASP A 412 -5.77 -5.04 35.28
C ASP A 412 -6.98 -4.35 35.92
N MET A 413 -8.18 -4.89 35.68
CA MET A 413 -9.44 -4.41 36.23
C MET A 413 -10.43 -5.58 36.42
N PRO A 414 -11.50 -5.39 37.21
CA PRO A 414 -12.57 -6.37 37.34
C PRO A 414 -13.32 -6.65 36.03
N ASP A 415 -13.90 -7.84 35.88
CA ASP A 415 -14.62 -8.27 34.67
C ASP A 415 -15.79 -7.34 34.29
N ALA A 416 -16.47 -6.80 35.31
CA ALA A 416 -17.55 -5.84 35.12
C ALA A 416 -17.06 -4.53 34.45
N GLU A 417 -15.81 -4.12 34.70
CA GLU A 417 -15.22 -2.93 34.09
C GLU A 417 -14.79 -3.21 32.64
N TYR A 418 -14.25 -4.39 32.35
CA TYR A 418 -14.00 -4.81 30.96
C TYR A 418 -15.29 -4.81 30.12
N ALA A 419 -16.38 -5.34 30.69
CA ALA A 419 -17.69 -5.33 30.04
C ALA A 419 -18.20 -3.89 29.84
N ALA A 420 -18.07 -3.03 30.85
CA ALA A 420 -18.49 -1.64 30.76
C ALA A 420 -17.71 -0.86 29.67
N VAL A 421 -16.41 -1.12 29.51
CA VAL A 421 -15.62 -0.51 28.41
C VAL A 421 -16.11 -1.03 27.06
N ALA A 422 -16.37 -2.33 26.92
CA ALA A 422 -16.91 -2.88 25.69
C ALA A 422 -18.29 -2.29 25.33
N GLU A 423 -19.19 -2.14 26.33
CA GLU A 423 -20.49 -1.46 26.17
C GLU A 423 -20.32 0.00 25.75
N ALA A 424 -19.40 0.74 26.38
CA ALA A 424 -19.12 2.13 26.03
C ALA A 424 -18.58 2.26 24.59
N ILE A 425 -17.79 1.29 24.11
CA ILE A 425 -17.39 1.21 22.70
C ILE A 425 -18.62 1.01 21.83
N LEU A 426 -19.48 0.02 22.10
CA LEU A 426 -20.70 -0.21 21.32
C LEU A 426 -21.60 1.04 21.27
N GLU A 427 -21.83 1.69 22.42
CA GLU A 427 -22.65 2.89 22.53
C GLU A 427 -22.05 4.06 21.74
N THR A 428 -20.73 4.23 21.77
CA THR A 428 -20.04 5.29 21.01
C THR A 428 -20.20 5.09 19.49
N PHE A 429 -20.30 3.83 19.04
CA PHE A 429 -20.51 3.51 17.63
C PHE A 429 -21.98 3.52 17.21
N SER A 430 -22.92 3.53 18.16
CA SER A 430 -24.35 3.75 17.85
C SER A 430 -24.62 5.12 17.21
N LYS A 431 -23.72 6.08 17.42
CA LYS A 431 -23.77 7.41 16.78
C LYS A 431 -23.26 7.30 15.33
N PRO A 432 -23.98 7.85 14.34
CA PRO A 432 -23.54 7.83 12.95
C PRO A 432 -22.17 8.51 12.75
N PHE A 433 -21.39 8.03 11.79
CA PHE A 433 -20.14 8.65 11.34
C PHE A 433 -20.47 9.71 10.29
N LEU A 434 -20.19 10.98 10.60
CA LEU A 434 -20.38 12.10 9.68
C LEU A 434 -19.11 12.27 8.84
N VAL A 435 -19.18 11.87 7.57
CA VAL A 435 -18.06 11.90 6.65
C VAL A 435 -18.44 12.69 5.40
N ASP A 436 -17.94 13.94 5.32
CA ASP A 436 -18.33 14.91 4.30
C ASP A 436 -19.86 15.10 4.24
N ASP A 437 -20.51 14.70 3.15
CA ASP A 437 -21.96 14.80 2.95
C ASP A 437 -22.70 13.50 3.32
N TYR A 438 -22.00 12.49 3.84
CA TYR A 438 -22.57 11.18 4.15
C TYR A 438 -22.71 10.94 5.65
N GLU A 439 -23.84 10.33 6.02
CA GLU A 439 -24.08 9.79 7.35
C GLU A 439 -23.97 8.26 7.29
N VAL A 440 -22.90 7.72 7.87
CA VAL A 440 -22.56 6.29 7.76
C VAL A 440 -22.77 5.60 9.10
N ASN A 441 -23.64 4.59 9.11
CA ASN A 441 -23.87 3.74 10.29
C ASN A 441 -22.97 2.51 10.22
N VAL A 442 -22.10 2.34 11.23
CA VAL A 442 -21.17 1.22 11.35
C VAL A 442 -21.26 0.68 12.76
N THR A 443 -21.48 -0.62 12.90
CA THR A 443 -21.52 -1.30 14.20
C THR A 443 -20.24 -2.11 14.40
N PRO A 444 -19.67 -2.16 15.61
CA PRO A 444 -18.54 -3.02 15.90
C PRO A 444 -19.01 -4.36 16.49
N SER A 445 -18.30 -5.43 16.13
CA SER A 445 -18.36 -6.71 16.83
C SER A 445 -17.08 -6.90 17.63
N VAL A 446 -17.20 -7.24 18.92
CA VAL A 446 -16.07 -7.26 19.87
C VAL A 446 -15.87 -8.63 20.50
N GLY A 447 -14.65 -9.14 20.48
CA GLY A 447 -14.24 -10.36 21.18
C GLY A 447 -13.22 -10.06 22.28
N ILE A 448 -13.45 -10.55 23.49
CA ILE A 448 -12.63 -10.23 24.67
C ILE A 448 -11.86 -11.48 25.12
N SER A 449 -10.54 -11.39 25.19
CA SER A 449 -9.65 -12.42 25.72
C SER A 449 -8.87 -11.89 26.91
N LEU A 450 -8.73 -12.67 27.97
CA LEU A 450 -8.10 -12.26 29.22
C LEU A 450 -6.75 -12.95 29.38
N PHE A 451 -5.69 -12.19 29.62
CA PHE A 451 -4.39 -12.73 30.03
C PHE A 451 -4.32 -12.76 31.55
N PRO A 452 -3.86 -13.88 32.17
CA PRO A 452 -3.33 -15.10 31.54
C PRO A 452 -4.36 -16.24 31.35
N GLU A 453 -5.64 -16.03 31.64
CA GLU A 453 -6.66 -17.09 31.69
C GLU A 453 -6.96 -17.72 30.32
N ASN A 454 -6.96 -16.89 29.27
CA ASN A 454 -7.36 -17.23 27.92
C ASN A 454 -6.14 -17.30 26.97
N GLY A 455 -4.93 -17.38 27.50
CA GLY A 455 -3.73 -17.62 26.70
C GLY A 455 -2.45 -17.10 27.34
N ARG A 456 -1.31 -17.72 27.02
CA ARG A 456 0.01 -17.33 27.56
C ARG A 456 0.96 -16.74 26.54
N ASP A 457 0.56 -16.71 25.28
CA ASP A 457 1.29 -16.03 24.22
C ASP A 457 0.33 -15.13 23.42
N SER A 458 0.91 -14.21 22.65
CA SER A 458 0.14 -13.24 21.86
C SER A 458 -0.75 -13.90 20.79
N GLU A 459 -0.34 -15.04 20.24
CA GLU A 459 -1.05 -15.73 19.17
C GLU A 459 -2.30 -16.44 19.74
N GLU A 460 -2.16 -17.10 20.89
CA GLU A 460 -3.26 -17.73 21.61
C GLU A 460 -4.30 -16.71 22.08
N LEU A 461 -3.85 -15.58 22.66
CA LEU A 461 -4.76 -14.51 23.09
C LEU A 461 -5.54 -13.90 21.91
N LEU A 462 -4.87 -13.63 20.79
CA LEU A 462 -5.49 -13.14 19.56
C LEU A 462 -6.50 -14.14 18.99
N LYS A 463 -6.12 -15.42 18.90
CA LYS A 463 -6.98 -16.49 18.40
C LYS A 463 -8.25 -16.63 19.22
N ASN A 464 -8.12 -16.55 20.54
CA ASN A 464 -9.25 -16.68 21.46
C ASN A 464 -10.14 -15.43 21.45
N ALA A 465 -9.57 -14.23 21.27
CA ALA A 465 -10.34 -13.01 21.04
C ALA A 465 -11.11 -13.07 19.71
N ASP A 466 -10.48 -13.56 18.64
CA ASP A 466 -11.12 -13.76 17.33
C ASP A 466 -12.29 -14.74 17.38
N ALA A 467 -12.13 -15.88 18.07
CA ALA A 467 -13.21 -16.82 18.30
C ALA A 467 -14.42 -16.17 19.01
N ALA A 468 -14.18 -15.37 20.04
CA ALA A 468 -15.24 -14.64 20.74
C ALA A 468 -15.91 -13.58 19.85
N MET A 469 -15.12 -12.83 19.08
CA MET A 469 -15.60 -11.81 18.14
C MET A 469 -16.47 -12.42 17.03
N TYR A 470 -16.05 -13.55 16.45
CA TYR A 470 -16.83 -14.25 15.44
C TYR A 470 -18.20 -14.67 15.99
N LEU A 471 -18.27 -15.12 17.25
CA LEU A 471 -19.55 -15.45 17.88
C LEU A 471 -20.39 -14.22 18.22
N ALA A 472 -19.78 -13.07 18.48
CA ALA A 472 -20.50 -11.81 18.55
C ALA A 472 -21.15 -11.47 17.19
N LYS A 473 -20.42 -11.68 16.08
CA LYS A 473 -20.95 -11.51 14.72
C LYS A 473 -22.10 -12.47 14.41
N ALA A 474 -21.98 -13.73 14.81
CA ALA A 474 -22.99 -14.76 14.58
C ALA A 474 -24.29 -14.51 15.36
N ASN A 475 -24.22 -13.91 16.55
CA ASN A 475 -25.38 -13.65 17.40
C ASN A 475 -26.11 -12.32 17.07
N GLY A 476 -26.02 -11.85 15.82
CA GLY A 476 -26.74 -10.65 15.36
C GLY A 476 -25.89 -9.39 15.16
N LYS A 477 -24.55 -9.49 15.34
CA LYS A 477 -23.60 -8.36 15.21
C LYS A 477 -23.84 -7.25 16.26
N ASN A 478 -23.05 -6.18 16.25
CA ASN A 478 -23.19 -5.07 17.20
C ASN A 478 -23.21 -5.51 18.68
N GLY A 479 -22.23 -6.30 19.09
CA GLY A 479 -22.20 -6.91 20.41
C GLY A 479 -20.79 -7.28 20.83
N PHE A 480 -20.62 -7.64 22.10
CA PHE A 480 -19.37 -8.15 22.63
C PHE A 480 -19.53 -9.54 23.25
N ARG A 481 -18.45 -10.33 23.26
CA ARG A 481 -18.39 -11.63 23.96
C ARG A 481 -17.04 -11.83 24.62
N PHE A 482 -17.05 -12.33 25.85
CA PHE A 482 -15.84 -12.89 26.47
C PHE A 482 -15.56 -14.27 25.90
N TYR A 483 -14.29 -14.58 25.70
CA TYR A 483 -13.84 -15.92 25.44
C TYR A 483 -13.99 -16.80 26.68
N SER A 484 -14.37 -18.05 26.44
CA SER A 484 -14.51 -19.14 27.39
C SER A 484 -14.16 -20.42 26.64
N SER A 485 -13.65 -21.43 27.35
CA SER A 485 -13.28 -22.72 26.75
C SER A 485 -14.44 -23.40 26.03
N ASP A 486 -15.68 -23.16 26.48
CA ASP A 486 -16.89 -23.75 25.92
C ASP A 486 -17.27 -23.13 24.55
N LEU A 487 -16.77 -21.92 24.25
CA LEU A 487 -17.03 -21.24 22.97
C LEU A 487 -16.31 -21.94 21.80
N ASN A 488 -15.13 -22.50 22.02
CA ASN A 488 -14.43 -23.28 20.99
C ASN A 488 -15.23 -24.52 20.57
N ALA A 489 -15.82 -25.23 21.53
CA ALA A 489 -16.67 -26.39 21.24
C ALA A 489 -17.93 -25.98 20.47
N THR A 490 -18.52 -24.83 20.80
CA THR A 490 -19.68 -24.26 20.10
C THR A 490 -19.34 -23.90 18.65
N LEU A 491 -18.18 -23.28 18.41
CA LEU A 491 -17.69 -22.93 17.07
C LEU A 491 -17.40 -24.17 16.23
N GLU A 492 -16.66 -25.12 16.79
CA GLU A 492 -16.34 -26.37 16.13
C GLU A 492 -17.62 -27.14 15.76
N ARG A 493 -18.63 -27.12 16.65
CA ARG A 493 -19.94 -27.70 16.39
C ARG A 493 -20.69 -26.97 15.27
N LYS A 494 -20.72 -25.64 15.27
CA LYS A 494 -21.35 -24.84 14.18
C LYS A 494 -20.68 -25.12 12.83
N MET A 495 -19.34 -25.15 12.78
CA MET A 495 -18.59 -25.49 11.56
C MET A 495 -18.84 -26.92 11.09
N THR A 496 -18.97 -27.86 12.02
CA THR A 496 -19.31 -29.25 11.69
C THR A 496 -20.72 -29.33 11.09
N ILE A 497 -21.67 -28.59 11.66
CA ILE A 497 -23.04 -28.50 11.14
C ILE A 497 -23.04 -27.93 9.73
N GLU A 498 -22.36 -26.81 9.48
CA GLU A 498 -22.28 -26.21 8.14
C GLU A 498 -21.78 -27.21 7.08
N ASN A 499 -20.72 -27.96 7.42
CA ASN A 499 -20.08 -28.87 6.47
C ASN A 499 -20.88 -30.15 6.21
N GLU A 500 -21.51 -30.71 7.24
CA GLU A 500 -22.28 -31.95 7.10
C GLU A 500 -23.69 -31.69 6.57
N LEU A 501 -24.30 -30.53 6.85
CA LEU A 501 -25.62 -30.18 6.33
C LEU A 501 -25.66 -30.18 4.79
N LYS A 502 -24.53 -29.85 4.13
CA LYS A 502 -24.39 -29.88 2.65
C LYS A 502 -24.67 -31.25 2.05
N LYS A 503 -24.41 -32.30 2.83
CA LYS A 503 -24.55 -33.71 2.45
C LYS A 503 -25.80 -34.36 3.06
N ALA A 504 -26.49 -33.67 3.97
CA ALA A 504 -27.57 -34.27 4.77
C ALA A 504 -28.76 -34.76 3.92
N ILE A 505 -29.09 -34.05 2.83
CA ILE A 505 -30.12 -34.50 1.87
C ILE A 505 -29.66 -35.77 1.14
N GLU A 506 -28.42 -35.78 0.62
CA GLU A 506 -27.86 -36.92 -0.15
C GLU A 506 -27.65 -38.17 0.70
N LYS A 507 -27.47 -38.00 2.01
CA LYS A 507 -27.29 -39.08 2.99
C LYS A 507 -28.57 -39.49 3.70
N GLU A 508 -29.74 -38.95 3.31
CA GLU A 508 -31.04 -39.26 3.93
C GLU A 508 -31.08 -39.01 5.45
N GLU A 509 -30.37 -37.97 5.92
CA GLU A 509 -30.28 -37.65 7.35
C GLU A 509 -31.38 -36.68 7.82
N LEU A 510 -32.02 -35.99 6.87
CA LEU A 510 -33.16 -35.10 7.10
C LEU A 510 -34.46 -35.88 7.00
N PHE A 511 -35.40 -35.60 7.90
CA PHE A 511 -36.72 -36.21 7.92
C PHE A 511 -37.77 -35.20 8.41
N LEU A 512 -39.03 -35.44 8.06
CA LEU A 512 -40.16 -34.63 8.51
C LEU A 512 -40.90 -35.34 9.63
N VAL A 513 -41.29 -34.55 10.63
CA VAL A 513 -42.30 -34.94 11.62
C VAL A 513 -43.49 -34.00 11.48
N TYR A 514 -44.66 -34.46 11.89
CA TYR A 514 -45.93 -33.79 11.66
C TYR A 514 -46.61 -33.48 12.97
N GLN A 515 -47.03 -32.24 13.16
CA GLN A 515 -47.83 -31.83 14.31
C GLN A 515 -49.28 -31.57 13.87
N PRO A 516 -50.29 -32.16 14.53
CA PRO A 516 -51.67 -32.00 14.10
C PRO A 516 -52.20 -30.59 14.40
N LYS A 517 -52.88 -30.01 13.42
CA LYS A 517 -53.79 -28.87 13.59
C LYS A 517 -55.17 -29.43 13.85
N VAL A 518 -55.77 -29.07 14.98
CA VAL A 518 -57.07 -29.61 15.42
C VAL A 518 -58.15 -28.54 15.46
N ASP A 519 -59.37 -28.95 15.19
CA ASP A 519 -60.55 -28.16 15.53
C ASP A 519 -60.74 -28.21 17.05
N LEU A 520 -60.69 -27.04 17.71
CA LEU A 520 -60.75 -26.94 19.17
C LEU A 520 -62.09 -27.42 19.75
N GLN A 521 -63.16 -27.40 18.94
CA GLN A 521 -64.49 -27.79 19.37
C GLN A 521 -64.75 -29.29 19.14
N SER A 522 -64.45 -29.83 17.95
CA SER A 522 -64.68 -31.26 17.66
C SER A 522 -63.53 -32.16 18.10
N ARG A 523 -62.33 -31.59 18.36
CA ARG A 523 -61.06 -32.30 18.61
C ARG A 523 -60.58 -33.15 17.44
N GLU A 524 -61.15 -32.97 16.25
CA GLU A 524 -60.73 -33.67 15.05
C GLU A 524 -59.51 -33.00 14.42
N VAL A 525 -58.63 -33.80 13.83
CA VAL A 525 -57.47 -33.31 13.07
C VAL A 525 -57.96 -32.79 11.72
N ILE A 526 -57.66 -31.52 11.42
CA ILE A 526 -58.07 -30.85 10.18
C ILE A 526 -56.88 -30.52 9.26
N GLY A 527 -55.66 -30.63 9.78
CA GLY A 527 -54.43 -30.33 9.05
C GLY A 527 -53.19 -30.79 9.82
N ALA A 528 -52.02 -30.55 9.25
CA ALA A 528 -50.74 -30.86 9.88
C ALA A 528 -49.70 -29.79 9.57
N GLU A 529 -48.83 -29.47 10.51
CA GLU A 529 -47.62 -28.71 10.24
C GLU A 529 -46.44 -29.68 10.03
N ALA A 530 -45.73 -29.53 8.92
CA ALA A 530 -44.54 -30.31 8.60
C ALA A 530 -43.29 -29.63 9.18
N LEU A 531 -42.64 -30.32 10.10
CA LEU A 531 -41.52 -29.80 10.87
C LEU A 531 -40.24 -30.58 10.53
N LEU A 532 -39.24 -29.87 10.02
CA LEU A 532 -37.96 -30.44 9.62
C LEU A 532 -37.15 -30.91 10.83
N ARG A 533 -36.51 -32.07 10.72
CA ARG A 533 -35.62 -32.67 11.70
C ARG A 533 -34.35 -33.19 11.05
N TRP A 534 -33.25 -33.17 11.81
CA TRP A 534 -31.97 -33.68 11.35
C TRP A 534 -31.39 -34.66 12.37
N ARG A 535 -31.05 -35.87 11.91
CA ARG A 535 -30.35 -36.88 12.70
C ARG A 535 -29.03 -37.20 12.04
N HIS A 536 -27.95 -36.69 12.60
CA HIS A 536 -26.60 -36.92 12.11
C HIS A 536 -25.93 -38.09 12.86
N PRO A 537 -25.21 -39.01 12.17
CA PRO A 537 -24.61 -40.19 12.80
C PRO A 537 -23.67 -39.92 13.98
N LYS A 538 -22.96 -38.79 13.97
CA LYS A 538 -22.00 -38.42 15.03
C LYS A 538 -22.53 -37.37 16.02
N LEU A 539 -23.37 -36.45 15.55
CA LEU A 539 -23.87 -35.35 16.39
C LEU A 539 -25.17 -35.71 17.11
N GLY A 540 -25.77 -36.85 16.76
CA GLY A 540 -27.08 -37.26 17.24
C GLY A 540 -28.19 -36.44 16.58
N PHE A 541 -29.23 -36.17 17.35
CA PHE A 541 -30.31 -35.28 16.93
C PHE A 541 -29.86 -33.82 17.03
N VAL A 542 -29.91 -33.09 15.93
CA VAL A 542 -29.51 -31.68 15.86
C VAL A 542 -30.78 -30.83 15.88
N SER A 543 -30.84 -29.87 16.80
CA SER A 543 -32.03 -29.04 17.00
C SER A 543 -32.29 -28.16 15.76
N PRO A 544 -33.56 -28.00 15.32
CA PRO A 544 -33.93 -27.02 14.29
C PRO A 544 -33.41 -25.61 14.60
N GLY A 545 -33.46 -25.18 15.86
CA GLY A 545 -32.91 -23.88 16.28
C GLY A 545 -31.37 -23.79 16.18
N GLU A 546 -30.67 -24.90 15.98
CA GLU A 546 -29.22 -24.94 15.79
C GLU A 546 -28.84 -24.95 14.30
N PHE A 547 -29.48 -25.81 13.48
CA PHE A 547 -29.07 -25.98 12.08
C PHE A 547 -29.81 -25.09 11.07
N ILE A 548 -31.04 -24.64 11.35
CA ILE A 548 -31.79 -23.76 10.43
C ILE A 548 -31.07 -22.40 10.26
N PRO A 549 -30.61 -21.71 11.32
CA PRO A 549 -29.85 -20.48 11.16
C PRO A 549 -28.58 -20.67 10.33
N VAL A 550 -27.87 -21.78 10.54
CA VAL A 550 -26.69 -22.13 9.73
C VAL A 550 -27.07 -22.35 8.26
N ALA A 551 -28.20 -23.01 8.00
CA ALA A 551 -28.71 -23.23 6.66
C ALA A 551 -29.05 -21.93 5.94
N GLU A 552 -29.61 -20.95 6.66
CA GLU A 552 -29.94 -19.63 6.13
C GLU A 552 -28.67 -18.82 5.84
N GLU A 553 -27.76 -18.71 6.81
CA GLU A 553 -26.48 -18.00 6.65
C GLU A 553 -25.66 -18.50 5.46
N THR A 554 -25.72 -19.81 5.20
CA THR A 554 -24.93 -20.47 4.15
C THR A 554 -25.72 -20.69 2.85
N GLY A 555 -26.98 -20.26 2.79
CA GLY A 555 -27.88 -20.43 1.64
C GLY A 555 -28.35 -21.87 1.38
N GLN A 556 -27.97 -22.84 2.22
CA GLN A 556 -28.37 -24.24 2.11
C GLN A 556 -29.88 -24.44 2.35
N ILE A 557 -30.53 -23.51 3.06
CA ILE A 557 -31.97 -23.53 3.34
C ILE A 557 -32.82 -23.60 2.05
N ILE A 558 -32.30 -23.09 0.92
CA ILE A 558 -33.01 -23.12 -0.36
C ILE A 558 -33.20 -24.56 -0.85
N ARG A 559 -32.12 -25.36 -0.87
CA ARG A 559 -32.17 -26.77 -1.29
C ARG A 559 -32.95 -27.62 -0.30
N ILE A 560 -32.80 -27.35 0.99
CA ILE A 560 -33.54 -28.03 2.05
C ILE A 560 -35.03 -27.75 1.90
N GLY A 561 -35.42 -26.50 1.68
CA GLY A 561 -36.80 -26.09 1.47
C GLY A 561 -37.47 -26.74 0.27
N GLU A 562 -36.77 -26.84 -0.87
CA GLU A 562 -37.26 -27.61 -2.02
C GLU A 562 -37.52 -29.06 -1.65
N TRP A 563 -36.59 -29.70 -0.93
CA TRP A 563 -36.76 -31.07 -0.47
C TRP A 563 -37.94 -31.22 0.50
N VAL A 564 -38.10 -30.30 1.46
CA VAL A 564 -39.23 -30.28 2.41
C VAL A 564 -40.56 -30.17 1.66
N MET A 565 -40.69 -29.25 0.71
CA MET A 565 -41.92 -29.07 -0.08
C MET A 565 -42.29 -30.33 -0.86
N ARG A 566 -41.31 -30.97 -1.51
CA ARG A 566 -41.53 -32.22 -2.24
C ARG A 566 -41.95 -33.36 -1.32
N GLU A 567 -41.24 -33.54 -0.20
CA GLU A 567 -41.49 -34.66 0.71
C GLU A 567 -42.82 -34.52 1.46
N ALA A 568 -43.14 -33.32 1.93
CA ALA A 568 -44.44 -33.03 2.56
C ALA A 568 -45.60 -33.24 1.57
N SER A 569 -45.45 -32.77 0.32
CA SER A 569 -46.48 -32.97 -0.72
C SER A 569 -46.67 -34.44 -1.06
N ARG A 570 -45.56 -35.19 -1.20
CA ARG A 570 -45.56 -36.64 -1.43
C ARG A 570 -46.24 -37.40 -0.29
N GLN A 571 -45.91 -37.05 0.96
CA GLN A 571 -46.49 -37.69 2.14
C GLN A 571 -47.99 -37.42 2.26
N ASN A 572 -48.45 -36.18 2.00
CA ASN A 572 -49.88 -35.86 1.98
C ASN A 572 -50.63 -36.73 0.97
N LYS A 573 -50.07 -36.85 -0.25
CA LYS A 573 -50.66 -37.69 -1.27
C LYS A 573 -50.75 -39.16 -0.85
N ALA A 574 -49.70 -39.68 -0.22
CA ALA A 574 -49.69 -41.04 0.29
C ALA A 574 -50.77 -41.28 1.35
N TRP A 575 -51.06 -40.30 2.21
CA TRP A 575 -52.18 -40.38 3.15
C TRP A 575 -53.55 -40.40 2.45
N GLN A 576 -53.74 -39.57 1.43
CA GLN A 576 -54.98 -39.59 0.62
C GLN A 576 -55.18 -40.94 -0.09
N GLU A 577 -54.11 -41.53 -0.63
CA GLU A 577 -54.14 -42.84 -1.29
C GLU A 577 -54.41 -44.00 -0.31
N LYS A 578 -54.07 -43.83 0.97
CA LYS A 578 -54.42 -44.76 2.05
C LYS A 578 -55.88 -44.64 2.54
N GLY A 579 -56.65 -43.67 2.02
CA GLY A 579 -58.06 -43.48 2.37
C GLY A 579 -58.33 -42.50 3.52
N PHE A 580 -57.32 -41.72 3.94
CA PHE A 580 -57.54 -40.61 4.85
C PHE A 580 -58.15 -39.41 4.12
N ALA A 581 -58.90 -38.57 4.86
CA ALA A 581 -59.49 -37.37 4.31
C ALA A 581 -58.38 -36.40 3.80
N PRO A 582 -58.60 -35.70 2.67
CA PRO A 582 -57.69 -34.66 2.23
C PRO A 582 -57.51 -33.60 3.33
N MET A 583 -56.26 -33.29 3.64
CA MET A 583 -55.93 -32.30 4.66
C MET A 583 -54.85 -31.34 4.19
N CYS A 584 -54.83 -30.16 4.81
CA CYS A 584 -53.85 -29.14 4.50
C CYS A 584 -52.56 -29.40 5.30
N ILE A 585 -51.43 -29.50 4.59
CA ILE A 585 -50.11 -29.54 5.22
C ILE A 585 -49.47 -28.16 5.12
N SER A 586 -49.04 -27.64 6.26
CA SER A 586 -48.38 -26.34 6.36
C SER A 586 -46.86 -26.51 6.43
N ILE A 587 -46.14 -25.67 5.71
CA ILE A 587 -44.68 -25.71 5.59
C ILE A 587 -44.10 -24.33 5.85
N ASN A 588 -43.15 -24.26 6.78
CA ASN A 588 -42.39 -23.05 7.06
C ASN A 588 -41.46 -22.65 5.90
N VAL A 589 -41.49 -21.37 5.51
CA VAL A 589 -40.68 -20.82 4.42
C VAL A 589 -39.79 -19.70 4.94
N SER A 590 -38.47 -19.84 4.75
CA SER A 590 -37.52 -18.78 5.10
C SER A 590 -37.62 -17.58 4.15
N VAL A 591 -37.23 -16.40 4.63
CA VAL A 591 -37.18 -15.16 3.82
C VAL A 591 -36.32 -15.36 2.57
N LEU A 592 -35.19 -16.06 2.70
CA LEU A 592 -34.27 -16.33 1.59
C LEU A 592 -34.89 -17.19 0.50
N GLN A 593 -35.73 -18.17 0.86
CA GLN A 593 -36.47 -18.96 -0.12
C GLN A 593 -37.53 -18.12 -0.81
N PHE A 594 -38.29 -17.34 -0.04
CA PHE A 594 -39.42 -16.57 -0.54
C PHE A 594 -38.99 -15.50 -1.57
N GLN A 595 -37.81 -14.90 -1.39
CA GLN A 595 -37.27 -13.86 -2.27
C GLN A 595 -36.59 -14.40 -3.55
N ARG A 596 -36.52 -15.73 -3.73
CA ARG A 596 -35.92 -16.32 -4.92
C ARG A 596 -36.83 -16.20 -6.14
N GLU A 597 -36.25 -15.84 -7.29
CA GLU A 597 -37.00 -15.74 -8.55
C GLU A 597 -37.67 -17.06 -8.98
N ASP A 598 -37.03 -18.19 -8.68
CA ASP A 598 -37.49 -19.55 -8.98
C ASP A 598 -38.37 -20.19 -7.89
N PHE A 599 -38.74 -19.44 -6.84
CA PHE A 599 -39.53 -19.96 -5.72
C PHE A 599 -40.89 -20.53 -6.18
N LEU A 600 -41.63 -19.77 -6.98
CA LEU A 600 -42.96 -20.19 -7.46
C LEU A 600 -42.89 -21.42 -8.38
N GLU A 601 -41.84 -21.55 -9.18
CA GLU A 601 -41.61 -22.75 -10.01
C GLU A 601 -41.33 -23.97 -9.12
N THR A 602 -40.60 -23.76 -8.02
CA THR A 602 -40.31 -24.83 -7.04
C THR A 602 -41.59 -25.34 -6.37
N VAL A 603 -42.48 -24.43 -5.96
CA VAL A 603 -43.78 -24.79 -5.37
C VAL A 603 -44.65 -25.56 -6.38
N ASP A 604 -44.75 -25.05 -7.62
CA ASP A 604 -45.53 -25.69 -8.69
C ASP A 604 -45.04 -27.11 -9.01
N ARG A 605 -43.71 -27.28 -9.05
CA ARG A 605 -43.07 -28.57 -9.31
C ARG A 605 -43.34 -29.57 -8.18
N ALA A 606 -43.25 -29.14 -6.92
CA ALA A 606 -43.53 -30.01 -5.77
C ALA A 606 -44.97 -30.54 -5.78
N LEU A 607 -45.95 -29.67 -6.11
CA LEU A 607 -47.36 -30.05 -6.24
C LEU A 607 -47.60 -30.99 -7.43
N THR A 608 -47.00 -30.66 -8.58
CA THR A 608 -47.16 -31.43 -9.82
C THR A 608 -46.55 -32.83 -9.70
N ASP A 609 -45.34 -32.94 -9.15
CA ASP A 609 -44.63 -34.20 -8.94
C ASP A 609 -45.43 -35.13 -8.00
N ALA A 610 -46.04 -34.57 -6.95
CA ALA A 610 -46.87 -35.31 -5.99
C ALA A 610 -48.33 -35.52 -6.47
N LYS A 611 -48.78 -34.87 -7.55
CA LYS A 611 -50.19 -34.82 -7.97
C LYS A 611 -51.14 -34.43 -6.83
N LEU A 612 -50.71 -33.45 -6.04
CA LEU A 612 -51.46 -32.92 -4.91
C LEU A 612 -52.32 -31.73 -5.36
N ASP A 613 -53.54 -31.62 -4.84
CA ASP A 613 -54.36 -30.42 -5.03
C ASP A 613 -53.65 -29.23 -4.35
N PRO A 614 -53.40 -28.10 -5.05
CA PRO A 614 -52.80 -26.91 -4.47
C PRO A 614 -53.43 -26.47 -3.14
N GLY A 615 -54.75 -26.64 -2.96
CA GLY A 615 -55.44 -26.27 -1.72
C GLY A 615 -55.06 -27.13 -0.50
N SER A 616 -54.36 -28.24 -0.71
CA SER A 616 -53.85 -29.13 0.35
C SER A 616 -52.44 -28.74 0.84
N LEU A 617 -51.88 -27.64 0.34
CA LEU A 617 -50.60 -27.09 0.76
C LEU A 617 -50.80 -25.66 1.30
N GLU A 618 -50.19 -25.39 2.45
CA GLU A 618 -50.13 -24.06 3.06
C GLU A 618 -48.66 -23.67 3.27
N LEU A 619 -48.32 -22.45 2.88
CA LEU A 619 -46.98 -21.89 3.09
C LEU A 619 -47.03 -20.91 4.27
N GLU A 620 -46.24 -21.20 5.29
CA GLU A 620 -46.15 -20.36 6.49
C GLU A 620 -44.96 -19.40 6.33
N ILE A 621 -45.25 -18.10 6.43
CA ILE A 621 -44.25 -17.04 6.32
C ILE A 621 -44.26 -16.19 7.59
N THR A 622 -43.10 -15.75 8.05
CA THR A 622 -43.02 -14.84 9.20
C THR A 622 -43.25 -13.39 8.77
N GLU A 623 -43.56 -12.51 9.72
CA GLU A 623 -43.71 -11.07 9.48
C GLU A 623 -42.47 -10.44 8.82
N SER A 624 -41.27 -11.00 9.03
CA SER A 624 -40.02 -10.50 8.47
C SER A 624 -39.97 -10.49 6.94
N VAL A 625 -40.75 -11.37 6.27
CA VAL A 625 -40.93 -11.39 4.81
C VAL A 625 -41.53 -10.08 4.29
N MET A 626 -42.21 -9.33 5.15
CA MET A 626 -42.92 -8.09 4.79
C MET A 626 -42.05 -6.83 4.77
N GLN A 627 -40.73 -6.94 4.96
CA GLN A 627 -39.82 -5.79 4.82
C GLN A 627 -39.88 -5.13 3.42
N ASN A 628 -40.16 -5.91 2.36
CA ASN A 628 -40.45 -5.39 1.02
C ASN A 628 -41.92 -5.64 0.63
N VAL A 629 -42.83 -4.85 1.21
CA VAL A 629 -44.29 -5.05 1.09
C VAL A 629 -44.76 -5.19 -0.36
N TRP A 630 -44.25 -4.38 -1.30
CA TRP A 630 -44.71 -4.40 -2.68
C TRP A 630 -44.37 -5.72 -3.39
N GLU A 631 -43.12 -6.15 -3.30
CA GLU A 631 -42.65 -7.38 -3.92
C GLU A 631 -43.31 -8.61 -3.28
N SER A 632 -43.33 -8.69 -1.95
CA SER A 632 -43.95 -9.79 -1.23
C SER A 632 -45.43 -9.92 -1.56
N THR A 633 -46.15 -8.81 -1.68
CA THR A 633 -47.57 -8.82 -2.11
C THR A 633 -47.74 -9.42 -3.51
N GLN A 634 -46.84 -9.16 -4.47
CA GLN A 634 -46.95 -9.74 -5.81
C GLN A 634 -46.72 -11.25 -5.79
N ILE A 635 -45.74 -11.72 -5.01
CA ILE A 635 -45.45 -13.14 -4.85
C ILE A 635 -46.65 -13.85 -4.22
N LEU A 636 -47.19 -13.30 -3.13
CA LEU A 636 -48.37 -13.86 -2.45
C LEU A 636 -49.60 -13.94 -3.35
N LYS A 637 -49.87 -12.91 -4.18
CA LYS A 637 -50.96 -12.97 -5.18
C LYS A 637 -50.77 -14.11 -6.17
N ARG A 638 -49.53 -14.40 -6.57
CA ARG A 638 -49.21 -15.50 -7.50
C ARG A 638 -49.39 -16.86 -6.82
N ILE A 639 -48.95 -17.01 -5.57
CA ILE A 639 -49.18 -18.23 -4.77
C ILE A 639 -50.68 -18.52 -4.66
N ARG A 640 -51.48 -17.52 -4.26
CA ARG A 640 -52.93 -17.68 -4.17
C ARG A 640 -53.57 -18.03 -5.52
N LYS A 641 -53.07 -17.44 -6.63
CA LYS A 641 -53.55 -17.76 -7.98
C LYS A 641 -53.26 -19.21 -8.39
N MET A 642 -52.22 -19.83 -7.83
CA MET A 642 -51.94 -21.26 -7.99
C MET A 642 -52.90 -22.14 -7.18
N GLY A 643 -53.63 -21.58 -6.22
CA GLY A 643 -54.53 -22.31 -5.33
C GLY A 643 -53.88 -22.76 -4.01
N VAL A 644 -52.62 -22.38 -3.77
CA VAL A 644 -51.88 -22.67 -2.52
C VAL A 644 -52.28 -21.67 -1.45
N ARG A 645 -52.48 -22.15 -0.22
CA ARG A 645 -52.83 -21.31 0.94
C ARG A 645 -51.59 -20.64 1.51
N VAL A 646 -51.77 -19.48 2.15
CA VAL A 646 -50.68 -18.80 2.85
C VAL A 646 -51.11 -18.44 4.27
N SER A 647 -50.27 -18.78 5.24
CA SER A 647 -50.41 -18.31 6.62
C SER A 647 -49.31 -17.32 6.99
N LEU A 648 -49.68 -16.34 7.82
CA LEU A 648 -48.72 -15.46 8.49
C LEU A 648 -48.43 -16.03 9.88
N ASP A 649 -47.17 -16.35 10.13
CA ASP A 649 -46.66 -16.96 11.34
C ASP A 649 -46.03 -15.96 12.32
N ASP A 650 -45.93 -16.36 13.59
CA ASP A 650 -45.39 -15.59 14.71
C ASP A 650 -46.03 -14.19 14.91
N PHE A 651 -47.33 -14.05 14.60
CA PHE A 651 -47.97 -12.74 14.57
C PHE A 651 -48.00 -12.06 15.95
N GLY A 652 -47.56 -10.80 15.98
CA GLY A 652 -47.52 -9.96 17.19
C GLY A 652 -46.15 -9.88 17.87
N THR A 653 -45.14 -10.61 17.39
CA THR A 653 -43.75 -10.52 17.87
C THR A 653 -42.90 -9.51 17.09
N GLY A 654 -43.41 -9.02 15.94
CA GLY A 654 -42.73 -8.10 15.03
C GLY A 654 -43.44 -6.75 14.81
N TYR A 655 -42.88 -5.92 13.92
CA TYR A 655 -43.39 -4.58 13.56
C TYR A 655 -44.33 -4.61 12.34
N SER A 656 -45.39 -5.41 12.37
CA SER A 656 -46.39 -5.35 11.30
C SER A 656 -47.35 -4.17 11.48
N SER A 657 -47.37 -3.26 10.49
CA SER A 657 -48.40 -2.22 10.44
C SER A 657 -49.74 -2.87 10.08
N LEU A 658 -50.78 -2.62 10.89
CA LEU A 658 -52.17 -3.03 10.62
C LEU A 658 -52.63 -2.68 9.19
N HIS A 659 -52.10 -1.58 8.64
CA HIS A 659 -52.37 -1.13 7.28
C HIS A 659 -51.87 -2.12 6.21
N VAL A 660 -50.72 -2.76 6.46
CA VAL A 660 -50.15 -3.77 5.56
C VAL A 660 -51.00 -5.03 5.62
N LEU A 661 -51.32 -5.51 6.83
CA LEU A 661 -52.10 -6.74 7.04
C LEU A 661 -53.45 -6.71 6.32
N GLN A 662 -54.15 -5.56 6.33
CA GLN A 662 -55.46 -5.41 5.67
C GLN A 662 -55.43 -5.75 4.16
N ASN A 663 -54.30 -5.54 3.50
CA ASN A 663 -54.17 -5.70 2.05
C ASN A 663 -53.41 -6.96 1.65
N LEU A 664 -52.98 -7.79 2.62
CA LEU A 664 -52.22 -8.99 2.32
C LEU A 664 -53.12 -10.13 1.83
N PRO A 665 -52.76 -10.79 0.71
CA PRO A 665 -53.55 -11.88 0.18
C PRO A 665 -53.17 -13.21 0.89
N ILE A 666 -53.31 -13.24 2.21
CA ILE A 666 -53.15 -14.41 3.08
C ILE A 666 -54.51 -15.04 3.41
N ASP A 667 -54.49 -16.27 3.92
CA ASP A 667 -55.68 -17.05 4.28
C ASP A 667 -55.77 -17.30 5.79
N THR A 668 -54.63 -17.37 6.46
CA THR A 668 -54.54 -17.79 7.86
C THR A 668 -53.58 -16.89 8.65
N LEU A 669 -53.90 -16.67 9.91
CA LEU A 669 -53.10 -15.93 10.88
C LEU A 669 -52.81 -16.84 12.08
N LYS A 670 -51.53 -17.07 12.37
CA LYS A 670 -51.09 -17.91 13.49
C LYS A 670 -50.71 -17.04 14.68
N ILE A 671 -51.25 -17.37 15.86
CA ILE A 671 -50.96 -16.68 17.12
C ILE A 671 -49.76 -17.38 17.77
N ASP A 672 -48.67 -16.63 17.93
CA ASP A 672 -47.44 -17.14 18.53
C ASP A 672 -47.67 -17.71 19.94
N LYS A 673 -46.89 -18.75 20.26
CA LYS A 673 -46.94 -19.43 21.55
C LYS A 673 -46.77 -18.49 22.74
N SER A 674 -45.95 -17.43 22.64
CA SER A 674 -45.71 -16.52 23.76
C SER A 674 -46.99 -15.85 24.28
N PHE A 675 -47.97 -15.58 23.41
CA PHE A 675 -49.27 -15.05 23.81
C PHE A 675 -50.14 -16.11 24.49
N ILE A 676 -50.02 -17.37 24.09
CA ILE A 676 -50.77 -18.51 24.63
C ILE A 676 -50.22 -18.92 26.01
N ASP A 677 -48.90 -18.95 26.18
CA ASP A 677 -48.23 -19.16 27.47
C ASP A 677 -48.61 -18.06 28.48
N ALA A 678 -48.76 -16.83 28.01
CA ALA A 678 -49.08 -15.68 28.85
C ALA A 678 -50.56 -15.60 29.28
N LEU A 679 -51.43 -16.53 28.84
CA LEU A 679 -52.86 -16.58 29.20
C LEU A 679 -53.13 -16.79 30.71
N THR A 680 -52.13 -16.90 31.56
CA THR A 680 -52.31 -16.84 33.02
C THR A 680 -52.54 -15.42 33.55
N ASP A 681 -52.18 -14.37 32.80
CA ASP A 681 -52.38 -12.96 33.16
C ASP A 681 -53.66 -12.39 32.48
N ILE A 682 -54.51 -11.73 33.27
CA ILE A 682 -55.76 -11.08 32.81
C ILE A 682 -55.49 -10.06 31.70
N ASN A 683 -54.34 -9.36 31.73
CA ASN A 683 -54.01 -8.37 30.70
C ASN A 683 -53.70 -9.03 29.33
N GLN A 684 -53.21 -10.27 29.34
CA GLN A 684 -52.83 -11.00 28.13
C GLN A 684 -54.03 -11.65 27.43
N HIS A 685 -55.13 -11.89 28.16
CA HIS A 685 -56.41 -12.27 27.57
C HIS A 685 -56.91 -11.22 26.57
N ALA A 686 -56.69 -9.93 26.87
CA ALA A 686 -57.12 -8.84 26.00
C ALA A 686 -56.37 -8.81 24.66
N MET A 687 -55.07 -9.13 24.66
CA MET A 687 -54.28 -9.20 23.41
C MET A 687 -54.71 -10.38 22.54
N VAL A 688 -54.80 -11.59 23.10
CA VAL A 688 -55.26 -12.77 22.34
C VAL A 688 -56.66 -12.53 21.76
N LYS A 689 -57.59 -11.97 22.56
CA LYS A 689 -58.92 -11.58 22.07
C LYS A 689 -58.83 -10.59 20.91
N THR A 690 -57.98 -9.58 21.00
CA THR A 690 -57.83 -8.56 19.95
C THR A 690 -57.29 -9.17 18.66
N ILE A 691 -56.30 -10.06 18.73
CA ILE A 691 -55.73 -10.75 17.57
C ILE A 691 -56.79 -11.63 16.89
N VAL A 692 -57.56 -12.39 17.69
CA VAL A 692 -58.65 -13.22 17.16
C VAL A 692 -59.72 -12.37 16.48
N GLU A 693 -60.18 -11.29 17.13
CA GLU A 693 -61.16 -10.36 16.55
C GLU A 693 -60.66 -9.69 15.27
N LEU A 694 -59.37 -9.33 15.20
CA LEU A 694 -58.75 -8.76 14.02
C LEU A 694 -58.79 -9.73 12.83
N GLY A 695 -58.33 -10.97 13.02
CA GLY A 695 -58.32 -11.94 11.93
C GLY A 695 -59.74 -12.31 11.47
N LEU A 696 -60.69 -12.45 12.40
CA LEU A 696 -62.10 -12.66 12.06
C LEU A 696 -62.67 -11.49 11.23
N ASN A 697 -62.36 -10.24 11.58
CA ASN A 697 -62.80 -9.06 10.81
C ASN A 697 -62.15 -8.98 9.42
N LEU A 698 -60.99 -9.60 9.22
CA LEU A 698 -60.30 -9.70 7.94
C LEU A 698 -60.69 -10.97 7.15
N ASN A 699 -61.63 -11.77 7.65
CA ASN A 699 -62.02 -13.07 7.09
C ASN A 699 -60.83 -14.05 6.95
N LEU A 700 -59.92 -14.05 7.92
CA LEU A 700 -58.80 -14.98 8.01
C LEU A 700 -59.13 -16.12 8.98
N ASP A 701 -58.62 -17.32 8.68
CA ASP A 701 -58.60 -18.40 9.66
C ASP A 701 -57.58 -18.09 10.75
N ILE A 702 -57.92 -18.39 12.01
CA ILE A 702 -57.02 -18.17 13.15
C ILE A 702 -56.57 -19.52 13.71
N VAL A 703 -55.26 -19.69 13.83
CA VAL A 703 -54.62 -20.86 14.44
C VAL A 703 -53.87 -20.42 15.69
N ALA A 704 -54.19 -20.98 16.85
CA ALA A 704 -53.44 -20.73 18.08
C ALA A 704 -52.35 -21.79 18.29
N GLU A 705 -51.12 -21.36 18.53
CA GLU A 705 -49.98 -22.26 18.68
C GLU A 705 -49.58 -22.52 20.14
N GLY A 706 -48.90 -23.65 20.38
CA GLY A 706 -48.31 -23.92 21.69
C GLY A 706 -49.34 -24.18 22.80
N ILE A 707 -50.52 -24.70 22.47
CA ILE A 707 -51.52 -25.08 23.47
C ILE A 707 -51.02 -26.30 24.26
N GLU A 708 -50.84 -26.13 25.56
CA GLU A 708 -50.36 -27.18 26.48
C GLU A 708 -51.40 -27.56 27.54
N GLU A 709 -52.35 -26.67 27.85
CA GLU A 709 -53.35 -26.89 28.90
C GLU A 709 -54.80 -26.69 28.43
N GLU A 710 -55.70 -27.42 29.07
CA GLU A 710 -57.14 -27.42 28.73
C GLU A 710 -57.81 -26.06 28.98
N TYR A 711 -57.33 -25.27 29.95
CA TYR A 711 -57.86 -23.93 30.20
C TYR A 711 -57.59 -22.98 29.01
N GLN A 712 -56.46 -23.13 28.31
CA GLN A 712 -56.11 -22.33 27.14
C GLN A 712 -57.12 -22.59 26.01
N VAL A 713 -57.53 -23.85 25.82
CA VAL A 713 -58.59 -24.22 24.87
C VAL A 713 -59.91 -23.53 25.20
N GLN A 714 -60.30 -23.51 26.48
CA GLN A 714 -61.55 -22.86 26.90
C GLN A 714 -61.53 -21.35 26.61
N VAL A 715 -60.43 -20.67 26.91
CA VAL A 715 -60.27 -19.24 26.63
C VAL A 715 -60.32 -18.97 25.12
N LEU A 716 -59.55 -19.72 24.33
CA LEU A 716 -59.50 -19.59 22.87
C LEU A 716 -60.87 -19.84 22.22
N THR A 717 -61.58 -20.89 22.66
CA THR A 717 -62.93 -21.21 22.16
C THR A 717 -63.94 -20.13 22.55
N SER A 718 -63.83 -19.54 23.75
CA SER A 718 -64.67 -18.42 24.18
C SER A 718 -64.51 -17.17 23.32
N HIS A 719 -63.33 -17.01 22.70
CA HIS A 719 -63.02 -15.95 21.74
C HIS A 719 -63.32 -16.33 20.28
N LYS A 720 -63.92 -17.51 20.05
CA LYS A 720 -64.24 -18.06 18.72
C LYS A 720 -63.00 -18.42 17.88
N CYS A 721 -61.85 -18.63 18.50
CA CYS A 721 -60.74 -19.30 17.83
C CYS A 721 -61.12 -20.77 17.62
N ARG A 722 -61.06 -21.23 16.37
CA ARG A 722 -61.55 -22.56 15.97
C ARG A 722 -60.42 -23.58 15.82
N ILE A 723 -59.23 -23.14 15.43
CA ILE A 723 -58.11 -24.02 15.10
C ILE A 723 -57.01 -23.83 16.14
N GLY A 724 -56.42 -24.92 16.61
CA GLY A 724 -55.25 -24.85 17.48
C GLY A 724 -54.27 -25.98 17.24
N GLN A 725 -53.06 -25.75 17.71
CA GLN A 725 -51.98 -26.73 17.70
C GLN A 725 -51.15 -26.62 18.97
N GLY A 726 -50.63 -27.74 19.45
CA GLY A 726 -49.85 -27.76 20.69
C GLY A 726 -49.73 -29.15 21.31
N TYR A 727 -48.91 -29.23 22.37
CA TYR A 727 -48.57 -30.49 23.03
C TYR A 727 -49.72 -31.10 23.82
N LEU A 728 -50.78 -30.34 24.10
CA LEU A 728 -52.03 -30.89 24.64
C LEU A 728 -52.62 -31.97 23.74
N PHE A 729 -52.52 -31.82 22.42
CA PHE A 729 -53.10 -32.74 21.44
C PHE A 729 -52.11 -33.80 21.00
N SER A 730 -50.95 -33.36 20.52
CA SER A 730 -49.84 -34.24 20.20
C SER A 730 -48.54 -33.44 20.07
N ARG A 731 -47.43 -34.10 20.38
CA ARG A 731 -46.12 -33.63 19.97
C ARG A 731 -45.95 -33.85 18.45
N PRO A 732 -44.97 -33.21 17.81
CA PRO A 732 -44.58 -33.57 16.45
C PRO A 732 -44.15 -35.03 16.38
N VAL A 733 -44.80 -35.82 15.53
CA VAL A 733 -44.63 -37.29 15.44
C VAL A 733 -44.24 -37.73 14.02
N ALA A 734 -43.68 -38.94 13.90
CA ALA A 734 -43.36 -39.52 12.59
C ALA A 734 -44.63 -39.77 11.76
N PRO A 735 -44.53 -39.87 10.41
CA PRO A 735 -45.70 -40.10 9.55
C PRO A 735 -46.59 -41.27 9.98
N GLU A 736 -45.99 -42.39 10.39
CA GLU A 736 -46.69 -43.61 10.78
C GLU A 736 -47.42 -43.47 12.11
N GLU A 737 -46.88 -42.65 13.02
CA GLU A 737 -47.52 -42.31 14.30
C GLU A 737 -48.64 -41.28 14.08
N PHE A 738 -48.43 -40.34 13.15
CA PHE A 738 -49.45 -39.36 12.76
C PHE A 738 -50.70 -40.03 12.19
N GLU A 739 -50.55 -41.10 11.40
CA GLU A 739 -51.66 -41.90 10.85
C GLU A 739 -52.60 -42.45 11.94
N GLN A 740 -52.11 -42.69 13.16
CA GLN A 740 -52.93 -43.19 14.27
C GLN A 740 -53.83 -42.11 14.89
N LEU A 741 -53.52 -40.83 14.64
CA LEU A 741 -54.31 -39.68 15.08
C LEU A 741 -55.42 -39.35 14.08
N LEU A 742 -55.39 -39.95 12.89
CA LEU A 742 -56.36 -39.69 11.83
C LEU A 742 -57.55 -40.65 11.91
N VAL A 743 -58.74 -40.13 11.61
CA VAL A 743 -59.95 -40.93 11.49
C VAL A 743 -60.08 -41.40 10.03
N PRO A 744 -60.20 -42.72 9.75
CA PRO A 744 -60.44 -43.22 8.40
C PRO A 744 -61.80 -42.74 7.86
N VAL A 745 -61.87 -42.38 6.57
CA VAL A 745 -63.15 -42.02 5.94
C VAL A 745 -64.02 -43.28 5.84
N GLN A 746 -65.15 -43.32 6.55
CA GLN A 746 -66.14 -44.37 6.36
C GLN A 746 -66.84 -44.19 5.00
N GLU A 747 -66.78 -45.20 4.14
CA GLU A 747 -67.57 -45.25 2.91
C GLU A 747 -69.07 -45.14 3.25
N THR A 748 -69.67 -43.99 2.97
CA THR A 748 -71.13 -43.88 2.90
C THR A 748 -71.60 -44.68 1.69
N VAL A 749 -71.98 -45.93 1.94
CA VAL A 749 -72.73 -46.75 0.98
C VAL A 749 -74.00 -46.00 0.62
N GLN A 750 -74.03 -45.40 -0.57
CA GLN A 750 -75.28 -44.98 -1.21
C GLN A 750 -76.11 -46.23 -1.46
N VAL A 751 -77.10 -46.48 -0.59
CA VAL A 751 -78.20 -47.38 -0.90
C VAL A 751 -79.05 -46.68 -1.96
N THR A 752 -79.15 -47.34 -3.11
CA THR A 752 -79.91 -46.96 -4.33
C THR A 752 -81.35 -46.52 -4.08
#